data_AF-A0A6G0FGM5-F1
#
_entry.id   AF-A0A6G0FGM5-F1
#
_cell.length_a   1.000
_cell.length_b   1.000
_cell.length_c   1.000
_cell.angle_alpha   90.00
_cell.angle_beta   90.00
_cell.angle_gamma   90.00
#
_symmetry.space_group_name_H-M   'P 1'
#
loop_
_entity.id
_entity.type
_entity.pdbx_description
1 polymer ?
#
loop_
_entity_poly.entity_id
_entity_poly.type
_entity_poly.pdbx_seq_one_letter_code
_entity_poly.pdbx_strand_id
1 'polypeptide(L)'
;MDHSYQVWQDVLAEEFFGRQHAGHPTVFYVDDDVEQELRQGYGLEEPLAECVGRFLRLGTAEPYEALEAYRWRRRQQDKDDIPAFLPLLACSVVAASRMVNDRNHRATAYHARFSTLLTGDERQLGSAHYEPVSRMWQVLAAWQREQHGARGLCTIPLPTDLPSNRSMIGFAQSQALISGRDRSFMPRFFRSLREHGTTWPLPGETLLAQIEIRGMERHFSKGFRNALQEEEFRPLLAKLMGNYAASWDGSDELVPTEVVRAELLVRLDAGRLGWVARLRSPERKSRVELRGGVVLEQLGDTAYYEVTGLPEPGAGTLTKGIRRDGDRLVLSRPPSPVLVLARDDVLGVWATTDGFRPGEPHVVLAAPTAQRDVQRLLDKAATTGRSADTSKLSWVPQGWSLHKPVTFDDAVTLRRALHEVQGAVGLLQPPAQFKLRLEGGLKLAPSLDPHLYLTGGEPQVVLPDEVEGTGLLLVDGKERSELRKAIATGRAVPLTGLGLEPGRHTVSYAGVEVEFATADQADVEPRITKVCGFTVVDGKASESPALLEERALPTGIVGADCTGAASDHAADRTELCRRDADEVLFAAADGRLWTLETPEKPDWWTERLPDTPAPLRFEADFHGIGGWLLERRSGRWRGTPVDPSAANPAPTANARAWARAVLNAQQVSDDPAWAGYVQAAKELDR
;
A
#
# COMPACT_ATOMS: atom_id res chain seq x y z
N MET A 1 -24.28 21.43 1.11
CA MET A 1 -22.95 21.12 0.58
C MET A 1 -23.01 19.71 0.07
N ASP A 2 -22.36 19.42 -1.06
CA ASP A 2 -22.21 18.05 -1.55
C ASP A 2 -21.26 17.28 -0.62
N HIS A 3 -21.34 15.95 -0.64
CA HIS A 3 -20.50 15.07 0.16
C HIS A 3 -19.02 15.29 -0.17
N SER A 4 -18.66 15.42 -1.45
CA SER A 4 -17.29 15.62 -1.93
C SER A 4 -16.53 16.79 -1.25
N TYR A 5 -17.17 17.97 -1.14
CA TYR A 5 -16.54 19.12 -0.47
C TYR A 5 -16.32 18.88 1.02
N GLN A 6 -17.28 18.21 1.66
CA GLN A 6 -17.17 17.86 3.07
C GLN A 6 -16.02 16.88 3.29
N VAL A 7 -15.87 15.87 2.44
CA VAL A 7 -14.74 14.93 2.57
C VAL A 7 -13.41 15.64 2.38
N TRP A 8 -13.28 16.53 1.38
CA TRP A 8 -12.09 17.36 1.21
C TRP A 8 -11.81 18.25 2.43
N GLN A 9 -12.84 18.85 3.02
CA GLN A 9 -12.72 19.64 4.24
C GLN A 9 -12.18 18.80 5.41
N ASP A 10 -12.70 17.59 5.59
CA ASP A 10 -12.32 16.70 6.70
C ASP A 10 -10.90 16.16 6.51
N VAL A 11 -10.52 15.78 5.29
CA VAL A 11 -9.15 15.35 4.94
C VAL A 11 -8.13 16.46 5.18
N LEU A 12 -8.42 17.68 4.74
CA LEU A 12 -7.53 18.83 4.96
C LEU A 12 -7.47 19.24 6.44
N ALA A 13 -8.59 19.11 7.16
CA ALA A 13 -8.63 19.37 8.59
C ALA A 13 -7.76 18.38 9.36
N GLU A 14 -7.91 17.09 9.08
CA GLU A 14 -7.14 16.04 9.74
C GLU A 14 -5.66 16.14 9.36
N GLU A 15 -5.33 16.22 8.07
CA GLU A 15 -3.94 16.19 7.63
C GLU A 15 -3.12 17.37 8.15
N PHE A 16 -3.69 18.58 8.20
CA PHE A 16 -2.92 19.79 8.54
C PHE A 16 -3.19 20.31 9.94
N PHE A 17 -4.35 20.01 10.53
CA PHE A 17 -4.77 20.54 11.83
C PHE A 17 -5.25 19.44 12.78
N GLY A 18 -4.96 18.17 12.48
CA GLY A 18 -5.20 17.06 13.40
C GLY A 18 -4.38 17.20 14.70
N ARG A 19 -4.74 16.40 15.70
CA ARG A 19 -4.11 16.46 17.04
C ARG A 19 -2.62 16.09 17.01
N GLN A 20 -2.18 15.37 15.99
CA GLN A 20 -0.78 15.02 15.70
C GLN A 20 0.12 16.25 15.53
N HIS A 21 -0.44 17.43 15.22
CA HIS A 21 0.34 18.66 15.07
C HIS A 21 0.49 19.42 16.39
N ALA A 22 -0.04 18.91 17.50
CA ALA A 22 -0.03 19.63 18.77
C ALA A 22 1.38 20.05 19.20
N GLY A 23 1.57 21.34 19.48
CA GLY A 23 2.87 21.90 19.88
C GLY A 23 3.87 22.12 18.75
N HIS A 24 3.54 21.77 17.50
CA HIS A 24 4.43 21.94 16.35
C HIS A 24 3.93 23.05 15.40
N PRO A 25 4.83 23.82 14.75
CA PRO A 25 4.48 24.77 13.70
C PRO A 25 3.78 24.09 12.52
N THR A 26 2.58 24.57 12.19
CA THR A 26 1.77 24.02 11.10
C THR A 26 1.81 24.93 9.89
N VAL A 27 2.23 24.41 8.74
CA VAL A 27 2.12 25.06 7.44
C VAL A 27 1.01 24.41 6.63
N PHE A 28 0.05 25.20 6.17
CA PHE A 28 -1.03 24.72 5.30
C PHE A 28 -0.57 24.69 3.84
N TYR A 29 0.43 23.85 3.55
CA TYR A 29 1.04 23.72 2.22
C TYR A 29 0.28 22.70 1.37
N VAL A 30 -0.34 23.15 0.28
CA VAL A 30 -0.96 22.29 -0.73
C VAL A 30 -0.49 22.72 -2.11
N ASP A 31 0.16 21.80 -2.82
CA ASP A 31 0.46 21.91 -4.23
C ASP A 31 -0.19 20.78 -5.02
N ASP A 32 0.14 20.70 -6.32
CA ASP A 32 -0.43 19.69 -7.22
C ASP A 32 -0.07 18.25 -6.80
N ASP A 33 1.13 18.04 -6.26
CA ASP A 33 1.59 16.71 -5.82
C ASP A 33 0.94 16.31 -4.48
N VAL A 34 0.85 17.26 -3.54
CA VAL A 34 0.19 17.06 -2.24
C VAL A 34 -1.32 16.87 -2.42
N GLU A 35 -1.98 17.61 -3.30
CA GLU A 35 -3.39 17.39 -3.64
C GLU A 35 -3.60 15.96 -4.15
N GLN A 36 -2.74 15.52 -5.07
CA GLN A 36 -2.83 14.17 -5.61
C GLN A 36 -2.56 13.10 -4.55
N GLU A 37 -1.58 13.30 -3.67
CA GLU A 37 -1.27 12.39 -2.56
C GLU A 37 -2.47 12.24 -1.63
N LEU A 38 -3.12 13.34 -1.25
CA LEU A 38 -4.31 13.32 -0.39
C LEU A 38 -5.50 12.69 -1.09
N ARG A 39 -5.73 13.03 -2.36
CA ARG A 39 -6.79 12.45 -3.17
C ARG A 39 -6.65 10.92 -3.24
N GLN A 40 -5.45 10.43 -3.49
CA GLN A 40 -5.18 8.98 -3.57
C GLN A 40 -5.20 8.29 -2.20
N GLY A 41 -4.57 8.88 -1.19
CA GLY A 41 -4.45 8.31 0.15
C GLY A 41 -5.80 8.14 0.85
N TYR A 42 -6.75 9.03 0.58
CA TYR A 42 -8.10 9.00 1.16
C TYR A 42 -9.19 8.55 0.17
N GLY A 43 -8.83 8.13 -1.05
CA GLY A 43 -9.78 7.60 -2.03
C GLY A 43 -10.80 8.62 -2.56
N LEU A 44 -10.41 9.89 -2.71
CA LEU A 44 -11.29 10.95 -3.20
C LEU A 44 -11.39 10.88 -4.74
N GLU A 45 -12.60 10.86 -5.28
CA GLU A 45 -12.80 10.74 -6.74
C GLU A 45 -12.59 12.09 -7.47
N GLU A 46 -13.12 13.17 -6.91
CA GLU A 46 -13.14 14.50 -7.53
C GLU A 46 -11.90 15.33 -7.16
N PRO A 47 -11.19 15.92 -8.13
CA PRO A 47 -10.08 16.85 -7.86
C PRO A 47 -10.51 18.05 -7.01
N LEU A 48 -9.61 18.51 -6.13
CA LEU A 48 -9.89 19.59 -5.19
C LEU A 48 -10.47 20.85 -5.87
N ALA A 49 -9.87 21.28 -6.98
CA ALA A 49 -10.26 22.51 -7.67
C ALA A 49 -11.64 22.40 -8.35
N GLU A 50 -11.97 21.23 -8.91
CA GLU A 50 -13.27 20.96 -9.51
C GLU A 50 -14.36 20.95 -8.45
N CYS A 51 -14.09 20.28 -7.32
CA CYS A 51 -14.95 20.26 -6.16
C CYS A 51 -15.25 21.69 -5.65
N VAL A 52 -14.23 22.54 -5.48
CA VAL A 52 -14.43 23.95 -5.07
C VAL A 52 -15.17 24.76 -6.14
N GLY A 53 -14.82 24.57 -7.41
CA GLY A 53 -15.42 25.27 -8.56
C GLY A 53 -16.94 25.13 -8.63
N ARG A 54 -17.48 23.95 -8.30
CA ARG A 54 -18.93 23.68 -8.28
C ARG A 54 -19.74 24.54 -7.31
N PHE A 55 -19.09 25.09 -6.28
CA PHE A 55 -19.75 25.96 -5.29
C PHE A 55 -19.58 27.44 -5.57
N LEU A 56 -18.89 27.80 -6.67
CA LEU A 56 -18.70 29.19 -7.05
C LEU A 56 -19.92 29.73 -7.80
N ARG A 57 -20.40 30.91 -7.37
CA ARG A 57 -21.43 31.68 -8.07
C ARG A 57 -20.78 32.66 -9.04
N LEU A 58 -20.32 32.16 -10.17
CA LEU A 58 -19.67 32.97 -11.20
C LEU A 58 -20.63 34.04 -11.77
N GLY A 59 -20.07 35.17 -12.21
CA GLY A 59 -20.86 36.30 -12.72
C GLY A 59 -21.60 37.13 -11.66
N THR A 60 -21.39 36.84 -10.36
CA THR A 60 -21.94 37.63 -9.24
C THR A 60 -20.85 38.42 -8.53
N ALA A 61 -21.24 39.43 -7.74
CA ALA A 61 -20.30 40.18 -6.90
C ALA A 61 -19.75 39.37 -5.71
N GLU A 62 -20.42 38.27 -5.33
CA GLU A 62 -20.09 37.43 -4.17
C GLU A 62 -19.92 35.96 -4.58
N PRO A 63 -18.84 35.62 -5.31
CA PRO A 63 -18.68 34.28 -5.88
C PRO A 63 -18.57 33.15 -4.85
N TYR A 64 -18.25 33.44 -3.58
CA TYR A 64 -18.11 32.45 -2.49
C TYR A 64 -19.26 32.44 -1.50
N GLU A 65 -20.38 33.12 -1.78
CA GLU A 65 -21.52 33.24 -0.86
C GLU A 65 -22.00 31.87 -0.34
N ALA A 66 -22.04 30.85 -1.21
CA ALA A 66 -22.44 29.49 -0.84
C ALA A 66 -21.47 28.83 0.17
N LEU A 67 -20.17 29.12 0.06
CA LEU A 67 -19.13 28.63 0.97
C LEU A 67 -19.20 29.34 2.33
N GLU A 68 -19.41 30.65 2.34
CA GLU A 68 -19.62 31.41 3.59
C GLU A 68 -20.91 30.96 4.31
N ALA A 69 -22.01 30.76 3.58
CA ALA A 69 -23.24 30.23 4.15
C ALA A 69 -23.07 28.81 4.73
N TYR A 70 -22.22 27.99 4.11
CA TYR A 70 -21.88 26.68 4.63
C TYR A 70 -21.06 26.75 5.91
N ARG A 71 -19.98 27.55 5.91
CA ARG A 71 -19.16 27.83 7.09
C ARG A 71 -20.01 28.29 8.27
N TRP A 72 -20.93 29.22 8.07
CA TRP A 72 -21.82 29.70 9.14
C TRP A 72 -22.72 28.60 9.71
N ARG A 73 -23.24 27.71 8.86
CA ARG A 73 -24.05 26.56 9.33
C ARG A 73 -23.21 25.58 10.16
N ARG A 74 -22.01 25.23 9.70
CA ARG A 74 -21.07 24.36 10.46
C ARG A 74 -20.73 24.97 11.81
N ARG A 75 -20.39 26.27 11.85
CA ARG A 75 -20.07 26.99 13.10
C ARG A 75 -21.22 27.05 14.10
N GLN A 76 -22.47 27.00 13.63
CA GLN A 76 -23.64 26.94 14.52
C GLN A 76 -23.82 25.56 15.16
N GLN A 77 -23.36 24.50 14.51
CA GLN A 77 -23.43 23.13 15.01
C GLN A 77 -22.29 22.85 15.99
N ASP A 78 -21.08 23.29 15.66
CA ASP A 78 -19.91 23.19 16.51
C ASP A 78 -19.07 24.47 16.39
N LYS A 79 -18.88 25.16 17.52
CA LYS A 79 -18.16 26.45 17.58
C LYS A 79 -16.65 26.26 17.60
N ASP A 80 -16.17 25.13 18.09
CA ASP A 80 -14.75 24.83 18.27
C ASP A 80 -14.19 24.09 17.06
N ASP A 81 -15.06 23.57 16.19
CA ASP A 81 -14.70 22.95 14.93
C ASP A 81 -13.97 23.92 13.98
N ILE A 82 -13.12 23.32 13.15
CA ILE A 82 -12.28 24.05 12.21
C ILE A 82 -13.12 24.77 11.15
N PRO A 83 -12.75 26.00 10.73
CA PRO A 83 -13.52 26.74 9.75
C PRO A 83 -13.70 25.98 8.42
N ALA A 84 -14.95 25.83 7.99
CA ALA A 84 -15.33 24.99 6.84
C ALA A 84 -15.12 25.66 5.46
N PHE A 85 -13.88 26.07 5.18
CA PHE A 85 -13.44 26.63 3.89
C PHE A 85 -12.01 26.20 3.50
N LEU A 86 -11.45 25.20 4.16
CA LEU A 86 -10.09 24.72 3.90
C LEU A 86 -9.87 24.33 2.43
N PRO A 87 -10.83 23.70 1.71
CA PRO A 87 -10.65 23.40 0.30
C PRO A 87 -10.38 24.64 -0.57
N LEU A 88 -11.08 25.75 -0.31
CA LEU A 88 -10.86 27.00 -1.04
C LEU A 88 -9.49 27.61 -0.71
N LEU A 89 -9.10 27.59 0.57
CA LEU A 89 -7.77 28.05 0.98
C LEU A 89 -6.66 27.19 0.38
N ALA A 90 -6.84 25.87 0.29
CA ALA A 90 -5.90 24.96 -0.34
C ALA A 90 -5.74 25.30 -1.83
N CYS A 91 -6.82 25.55 -2.58
CA CYS A 91 -6.73 26.06 -3.96
C CYS A 91 -5.95 27.38 -4.06
N SER A 92 -6.07 28.25 -3.04
CA SER A 92 -5.32 29.52 -2.99
C SER A 92 -3.81 29.29 -2.86
N VAL A 93 -3.39 28.26 -2.11
CA VAL A 93 -1.99 27.83 -1.97
C VAL A 93 -1.50 27.12 -3.23
N VAL A 94 -2.30 26.25 -3.85
CA VAL A 94 -1.97 25.61 -5.14
C VAL A 94 -1.66 26.68 -6.18
N ALA A 95 -2.53 27.69 -6.31
CA ALA A 95 -2.31 28.82 -7.20
C ALA A 95 -1.05 29.63 -6.86
N ALA A 96 -0.72 29.79 -5.58
CA ALA A 96 0.51 30.45 -5.13
C ALA A 96 1.75 29.62 -5.48
N SER A 97 1.69 28.31 -5.28
CA SER A 97 2.78 27.37 -5.59
C SER A 97 3.08 27.34 -7.10
N ARG A 98 2.06 27.52 -7.95
CA ARG A 98 2.22 27.60 -9.42
C ARG A 98 2.84 28.93 -9.91
N MET A 99 3.11 29.90 -9.03
CA MET A 99 3.68 31.19 -9.44
C MET A 99 5.16 31.06 -9.85
N VAL A 100 5.45 31.40 -11.11
CA VAL A 100 6.81 31.68 -11.58
C VAL A 100 7.03 33.19 -11.51
N ASN A 101 8.02 33.64 -10.75
CA ASN A 101 8.35 35.06 -10.63
C ASN A 101 9.02 35.54 -11.92
N ASP A 102 8.23 36.03 -12.87
CA ASP A 102 8.74 36.81 -13.98
C ASP A 102 8.79 38.28 -13.57
N ARG A 103 9.89 38.98 -13.89
CA ARG A 103 10.22 40.32 -13.32
C ARG A 103 9.15 41.40 -13.57
N ASN A 104 8.14 41.13 -14.41
CA ASN A 104 7.10 42.07 -14.82
C ASN A 104 5.65 41.74 -14.37
N HIS A 105 5.35 40.64 -13.64
CA HIS A 105 3.95 40.28 -13.30
C HIS A 105 3.78 39.88 -11.83
N ARG A 106 3.42 40.83 -10.94
CA ARG A 106 3.56 40.67 -9.48
C ARG A 106 2.29 40.36 -8.67
N ALA A 107 1.08 40.50 -9.24
CA ALA A 107 -0.17 40.15 -8.54
C ALA A 107 -1.28 39.67 -9.50
N THR A 108 -1.37 40.28 -10.69
CA THR A 108 -2.27 39.85 -11.77
C THR A 108 -2.04 38.40 -12.21
N ALA A 109 -0.78 37.93 -12.20
CA ALA A 109 -0.46 36.53 -12.49
C ALA A 109 -0.98 35.54 -11.44
N TYR A 110 -1.16 35.97 -10.19
CA TYR A 110 -1.75 35.11 -9.16
C TYR A 110 -3.26 34.99 -9.35
N HIS A 111 -3.96 36.12 -9.48
CA HIS A 111 -5.42 36.11 -9.65
C HIS A 111 -5.84 35.38 -10.92
N ALA A 112 -5.11 35.57 -12.03
CA ALA A 112 -5.30 34.81 -13.26
C ALA A 112 -5.19 33.30 -13.01
N ARG A 113 -4.13 32.83 -12.33
CA ARG A 113 -3.93 31.40 -12.04
C ARG A 113 -4.97 30.83 -11.10
N PHE A 114 -5.36 31.59 -10.08
CA PHE A 114 -6.41 31.20 -9.15
C PHE A 114 -7.78 31.10 -9.86
N SER A 115 -8.07 32.07 -10.74
CA SER A 115 -9.26 32.06 -11.60
C SER A 115 -9.25 30.86 -12.55
N THR A 116 -8.14 30.63 -13.26
CA THR A 116 -8.00 29.48 -14.17
C THR A 116 -8.10 28.15 -13.43
N LEU A 117 -7.50 28.03 -12.25
CA LEU A 117 -7.56 26.80 -11.44
C LEU A 117 -9.02 26.44 -11.08
N LEU A 118 -9.81 27.43 -10.67
CA LEU A 118 -11.16 27.18 -10.17
C LEU A 118 -12.25 27.21 -11.25
N THR A 119 -11.99 27.86 -12.39
CA THR A 119 -13.03 28.14 -13.40
C THR A 119 -12.63 27.75 -14.82
N GLY A 120 -11.37 27.38 -15.05
CA GLY A 120 -10.81 27.19 -16.39
C GLY A 120 -10.55 28.49 -17.17
N ASP A 121 -10.92 29.66 -16.63
CA ASP A 121 -10.81 30.96 -17.28
C ASP A 121 -10.06 31.95 -16.37
N GLU A 122 -9.07 32.67 -16.90
CA GLU A 122 -8.26 33.63 -16.16
C GLU A 122 -9.02 34.91 -15.74
N ARG A 123 -10.21 35.18 -16.30
CA ARG A 123 -10.92 36.46 -16.17
C ARG A 123 -12.15 36.44 -15.26
N GLN A 124 -12.59 35.26 -14.84
CA GLN A 124 -13.80 35.10 -14.03
C GLN A 124 -13.62 35.63 -12.60
N LEU A 125 -12.43 35.43 -12.01
CA LEU A 125 -12.10 35.84 -10.65
C LEU A 125 -11.02 36.93 -10.65
N GLY A 126 -11.45 38.18 -10.47
CA GLY A 126 -10.57 39.34 -10.36
C GLY A 126 -10.00 39.54 -8.95
N SER A 127 -9.16 40.57 -8.83
CA SER A 127 -8.51 40.98 -7.57
C SER A 127 -9.50 41.21 -6.42
N ALA A 128 -10.64 41.86 -6.70
CA ALA A 128 -11.69 42.11 -5.72
C ALA A 128 -12.33 40.82 -5.16
N HIS A 129 -12.37 39.76 -5.97
CA HIS A 129 -12.86 38.45 -5.54
C HIS A 129 -11.84 37.70 -4.67
N TYR A 130 -10.69 38.28 -4.32
CA TYR A 130 -9.76 37.64 -3.38
C TYR A 130 -9.87 38.18 -1.95
N GLU A 131 -10.48 39.35 -1.76
CA GLU A 131 -10.66 39.90 -0.42
C GLU A 131 -11.38 38.93 0.55
N PRO A 132 -12.46 38.23 0.15
CA PRO A 132 -13.08 37.21 1.01
C PRO A 132 -12.11 36.08 1.39
N VAL A 133 -11.27 35.61 0.45
CA VAL A 133 -10.27 34.56 0.70
C VAL A 133 -9.22 35.03 1.71
N SER A 134 -8.78 36.29 1.63
CA SER A 134 -7.87 36.89 2.62
C SER A 134 -8.51 36.96 4.01
N ARG A 135 -9.81 37.26 4.11
CA ARG A 135 -10.54 37.23 5.39
C ARG A 135 -10.64 35.80 5.94
N MET A 136 -10.86 34.80 5.09
CA MET A 136 -10.88 33.38 5.51
C MET A 136 -9.53 32.93 6.08
N TRP A 137 -8.40 33.36 5.50
CA TRP A 137 -7.07 33.13 6.08
C TRP A 137 -6.93 33.72 7.49
N GLN A 138 -7.42 34.94 7.70
CA GLN A 138 -7.39 35.58 9.02
C GLN A 138 -8.27 34.84 10.03
N VAL A 139 -9.43 34.34 9.60
CA VAL A 139 -10.31 33.51 10.44
C VAL A 139 -9.61 32.21 10.83
N LEU A 140 -8.96 31.53 9.89
CA LEU A 140 -8.21 30.31 10.18
C LEU A 140 -7.08 30.57 11.19
N ALA A 141 -6.33 31.65 10.99
CA ALA A 141 -5.26 32.06 11.90
C ALA A 141 -5.79 32.40 13.30
N ALA A 142 -6.95 33.04 13.40
CA ALA A 142 -7.59 33.33 14.69
C ALA A 142 -8.02 32.03 15.39
N TRP A 143 -8.72 31.15 14.67
CA TRP A 143 -9.14 29.85 15.20
C TRP A 143 -7.94 29.04 15.69
N GLN A 144 -6.86 28.93 14.92
CA GLN A 144 -5.68 28.15 15.31
C GLN A 144 -5.00 28.70 16.57
N ARG A 145 -4.99 30.03 16.76
CA ARG A 145 -4.47 30.65 17.99
C ARG A 145 -5.36 30.38 19.19
N GLU A 146 -6.68 30.33 19.00
CA GLU A 146 -7.65 29.95 20.05
C GLU A 146 -7.48 28.49 20.51
N GLN A 147 -6.92 27.61 19.66
CA GLN A 147 -6.62 26.22 20.03
C GLN A 147 -5.39 26.08 20.96
N HIS A 148 -4.68 27.17 21.28
CA HIS A 148 -3.50 27.17 22.17
C HIS A 148 -2.44 26.12 21.79
N GLY A 149 -2.26 25.86 20.50
CA GLY A 149 -1.31 24.88 19.99
C GLY A 149 -1.80 23.43 19.97
N ALA A 150 -3.01 23.11 20.47
CA ALA A 150 -3.57 21.74 20.45
C ALA A 150 -3.89 21.22 19.03
N ARG A 151 -3.95 22.14 18.06
CA ARG A 151 -4.19 21.89 16.63
C ARG A 151 -3.05 22.48 15.78
N GLY A 152 -1.84 22.47 16.35
CA GLY A 152 -0.65 23.09 15.77
C GLY A 152 -0.49 24.57 16.05
N LEU A 153 0.77 25.02 16.02
CA LEU A 153 1.15 26.42 16.19
C LEU A 153 0.94 27.17 14.87
N CYS A 154 0.32 28.34 14.97
CA CYS A 154 -0.06 29.17 13.82
C CYS A 154 1.17 29.81 13.15
N THR A 155 1.41 29.45 11.89
CA THR A 155 2.46 30.04 11.03
C THR A 155 1.91 31.09 10.06
N ILE A 156 0.58 31.28 10.04
CA ILE A 156 -0.08 32.26 9.18
C ILE A 156 0.26 33.68 9.69
N PRO A 157 0.85 34.55 8.83
CA PRO A 157 1.30 35.88 9.24
C PRO A 157 0.13 36.75 9.68
N LEU A 158 0.40 37.77 10.51
CA LEU A 158 -0.60 38.80 10.77
C LEU A 158 -0.72 39.71 9.54
N PRO A 159 -1.90 40.34 9.31
CA PRO A 159 -2.07 41.33 8.24
C PRO A 159 -1.02 42.45 8.27
N THR A 160 -0.52 42.81 9.46
CA THR A 160 0.53 43.81 9.68
C THR A 160 1.91 43.36 9.23
N ASP A 161 2.15 42.06 9.18
CA ASP A 161 3.45 41.48 8.79
C ASP A 161 3.58 41.37 7.27
N LEU A 162 2.46 41.51 6.55
CA LEU A 162 2.42 41.48 5.09
C LEU A 162 2.68 42.88 4.50
N PRO A 163 3.50 42.99 3.44
CA PRO A 163 3.64 44.24 2.70
C PRO A 163 2.28 44.75 2.21
N SER A 164 2.05 46.06 2.28
CA SER A 164 0.78 46.70 1.89
C SER A 164 0.36 46.42 0.44
N ASN A 165 1.31 46.12 -0.45
CA ASN A 165 1.09 45.71 -1.83
C ASN A 165 0.88 44.20 -2.04
N ARG A 166 0.86 43.40 -0.95
CA ARG A 166 0.69 41.94 -0.94
C ARG A 166 -0.34 41.45 0.08
N SER A 167 -1.09 42.34 0.72
CA SER A 167 -2.09 41.99 1.74
C SER A 167 -3.14 40.99 1.27
N MET A 168 -3.42 40.95 -0.05
CA MET A 168 -4.34 39.97 -0.61
C MET A 168 -3.67 38.62 -0.81
N ILE A 169 -2.58 38.52 -1.57
CA ILE A 169 -1.99 37.21 -1.93
C ILE A 169 -0.95 36.68 -0.93
N GLY A 170 -0.55 37.50 0.05
CA GLY A 170 0.57 37.24 0.95
C GLY A 170 0.35 36.08 1.90
N PHE A 171 -0.90 35.82 2.31
CA PHE A 171 -1.24 34.66 3.14
C PHE A 171 -0.96 33.35 2.40
N ALA A 172 -1.55 33.15 1.23
CA ALA A 172 -1.32 31.96 0.41
C ALA A 172 0.16 31.79 0.02
N GLN A 173 0.86 32.90 -0.29
CA GLN A 173 2.29 32.86 -0.56
C GLN A 173 3.14 32.45 0.64
N SER A 174 2.76 32.87 1.85
CA SER A 174 3.49 32.46 3.08
C SER A 174 3.39 30.96 3.34
N GLN A 175 2.31 30.34 2.87
CA GLN A 175 2.07 28.91 3.04
C GLN A 175 2.59 28.07 1.85
N ALA A 176 3.11 28.70 0.79
CA ALA A 176 3.69 28.04 -0.38
C ALA A 176 5.24 28.00 -0.28
N LEU A 177 5.77 27.06 0.51
CA LEU A 177 7.21 26.91 0.79
C LEU A 177 8.08 26.73 -0.47
N ILE A 178 7.56 26.01 -1.46
CA ILE A 178 8.17 25.81 -2.77
C ILE A 178 7.31 26.51 -3.83
N SER A 179 7.93 27.45 -4.54
CA SER A 179 7.29 28.17 -5.65
C SER A 179 7.57 27.52 -7.01
N GLY A 180 6.83 27.90 -8.05
CA GLY A 180 7.04 27.46 -9.42
C GLY A 180 8.43 27.85 -9.94
N ARG A 181 8.99 28.97 -9.44
CA ARG A 181 10.40 29.32 -9.70
C ARG A 181 11.36 28.30 -9.09
N ASP A 182 11.11 27.86 -7.87
CA ASP A 182 11.93 26.84 -7.19
C ASP A 182 11.88 25.54 -7.97
N ARG A 183 10.67 25.08 -8.33
CA ARG A 183 10.44 23.91 -9.17
C ARG A 183 11.15 23.98 -10.51
N SER A 184 11.13 25.14 -11.18
CA SER A 184 11.83 25.32 -12.46
C SER A 184 13.36 25.22 -12.34
N PHE A 185 13.89 25.53 -11.16
CA PHE A 185 15.33 25.47 -10.88
C PHE A 185 15.76 24.07 -10.42
N MET A 186 14.88 23.32 -9.75
CA MET A 186 15.16 22.00 -9.18
C MET A 186 15.80 21.02 -10.17
N PRO A 187 15.29 20.79 -11.40
CA PRO A 187 15.93 19.91 -12.38
C PRO A 187 17.40 20.26 -12.67
N ARG A 188 17.72 21.55 -12.77
CA ARG A 188 19.10 22.01 -13.00
C ARG A 188 19.98 21.75 -11.79
N PHE A 189 19.46 22.03 -10.60
CA PHE A 189 20.15 21.71 -9.35
C PHE A 189 20.39 20.20 -9.23
N PHE A 190 19.36 19.38 -9.43
CA PHE A 190 19.43 17.92 -9.38
C PHE A 190 20.42 17.34 -10.38
N ARG A 191 20.41 17.86 -11.62
CA ARG A 191 21.39 17.51 -12.65
C ARG A 191 22.80 17.87 -12.24
N SER A 192 23.01 19.07 -11.71
CA SER A 192 24.32 19.49 -11.25
C SER A 192 24.87 18.54 -10.17
N LEU A 193 24.03 18.00 -9.30
CA LEU A 193 24.47 17.01 -8.31
C LEU A 193 24.76 15.65 -8.95
N ARG A 194 23.91 15.21 -9.88
CA ARG A 194 24.08 13.93 -10.60
C ARG A 194 25.33 13.90 -11.47
N GLU A 195 25.65 14.99 -12.18
CA GLU A 195 26.83 15.11 -13.04
C GLU A 195 28.15 15.03 -12.25
N HIS A 196 28.13 15.37 -10.96
CA HIS A 196 29.28 15.23 -10.07
C HIS A 196 29.41 13.81 -9.48
N GLY A 197 28.81 12.80 -10.11
CA GLY A 197 28.95 11.39 -9.73
C GLY A 197 28.08 10.98 -8.55
N THR A 198 27.11 11.80 -8.16
CA THR A 198 26.20 11.49 -7.04
C THR A 198 25.13 10.51 -7.50
N THR A 199 24.87 9.46 -6.70
CA THR A 199 23.75 8.55 -6.96
C THR A 199 22.42 9.26 -6.69
N TRP A 200 21.40 8.96 -7.48
CA TRP A 200 20.13 9.67 -7.49
C TRP A 200 18.95 8.71 -7.27
N PRO A 201 17.86 9.10 -6.58
CA PRO A 201 17.59 10.39 -5.93
C PRO A 201 18.33 10.58 -4.60
N LEU A 202 18.57 11.84 -4.23
CA LEU A 202 19.14 12.19 -2.92
C LEU A 202 18.02 12.46 -1.90
N PRO A 203 18.21 12.09 -0.62
CA PRO A 203 17.32 12.49 0.47
C PRO A 203 17.18 14.00 0.56
N GLY A 204 15.99 14.44 0.97
CA GLY A 204 15.65 15.84 1.21
C GLY A 204 16.70 16.63 1.99
N GLU A 205 17.08 16.14 3.16
CA GLU A 205 18.09 16.79 4.01
C GLU A 205 19.45 16.92 3.34
N THR A 206 19.83 15.93 2.53
CA THR A 206 21.08 16.00 1.75
C THR A 206 20.96 17.06 0.66
N LEU A 207 19.80 17.19 0.01
CA LEU A 207 19.55 18.24 -0.97
C LEU A 207 19.61 19.64 -0.32
N LEU A 208 19.00 19.83 0.84
CA LEU A 208 19.06 21.09 1.58
C LEU A 208 20.51 21.44 1.96
N ALA A 209 21.26 20.48 2.52
CA ALA A 209 22.66 20.67 2.84
C ALA A 209 23.50 21.00 1.59
N GLN A 210 23.25 20.35 0.46
CA GLN A 210 23.95 20.65 -0.80
C GLN A 210 23.62 22.05 -1.33
N ILE A 211 22.41 22.54 -1.11
CA ILE A 211 22.05 23.93 -1.45
C ILE A 211 22.91 24.91 -0.65
N GLU A 212 23.03 24.69 0.66
CA GLU A 212 23.79 25.55 1.58
C GLU A 212 25.30 25.48 1.29
N ILE A 213 25.86 24.27 1.19
CA ILE A 213 27.30 24.04 0.94
C ILE A 213 27.74 24.72 -0.38
N ARG A 214 26.89 24.70 -1.40
CA ARG A 214 27.20 25.24 -2.73
C ARG A 214 26.79 26.71 -2.91
N GLY A 215 26.22 27.36 -1.89
CA GLY A 215 25.75 28.74 -1.99
C GLY A 215 24.63 28.93 -3.02
N MET A 216 23.81 27.89 -3.22
CA MET A 216 22.77 27.86 -4.26
C MET A 216 21.44 28.44 -3.79
N GLU A 217 21.30 28.76 -2.51
CA GLU A 217 20.10 29.32 -1.89
C GLU A 217 19.62 30.59 -2.62
N ARG A 218 20.54 31.40 -3.16
CA ARG A 218 20.24 32.63 -3.94
C ARG A 218 19.41 32.39 -5.21
N HIS A 219 19.41 31.17 -5.74
CA HIS A 219 18.66 30.81 -6.93
C HIS A 219 17.19 30.51 -6.62
N PHE A 220 16.92 30.06 -5.39
CA PHE A 220 15.60 29.79 -4.85
C PHE A 220 14.88 31.09 -4.40
N SER A 221 13.58 30.97 -4.20
CA SER A 221 12.67 32.02 -3.79
C SER A 221 13.00 32.50 -2.37
N LYS A 222 12.49 33.68 -2.01
CA LYS A 222 12.65 34.19 -0.64
C LYS A 222 11.94 33.29 0.38
N GLY A 223 10.79 32.72 0.02
CA GLY A 223 10.04 31.80 0.89
C GLY A 223 10.85 30.54 1.18
N PHE A 224 11.36 29.89 0.15
CA PHE A 224 12.25 28.73 0.28
C PHE A 224 13.46 29.02 1.16
N ARG A 225 14.14 30.16 0.91
CA ARG A 225 15.32 30.55 1.70
C ARG A 225 15.01 30.78 3.17
N ASN A 226 13.89 31.42 3.47
CA ASN A 226 13.48 31.64 4.85
C ASN A 226 13.19 30.29 5.53
N ALA A 227 12.40 29.43 4.88
CA ALA A 227 12.09 28.09 5.37
C ALA A 227 13.33 27.20 5.57
N LEU A 228 14.37 27.38 4.75
CA LEU A 228 15.65 26.66 4.90
C LEU A 228 16.43 27.07 6.16
N GLN A 229 16.31 28.33 6.60
CA GLN A 229 17.00 28.88 7.77
C GLN A 229 16.25 28.63 9.09
N GLU A 230 14.96 28.34 9.01
CA GLU A 230 14.08 28.11 10.16
C GLU A 230 14.06 26.60 10.47
N GLU A 231 14.66 26.20 11.59
CA GLU A 231 14.86 24.79 11.98
C GLU A 231 13.53 24.01 12.02
N GLU A 232 12.44 24.68 12.38
CA GLU A 232 11.09 24.16 12.43
C GLU A 232 10.52 23.78 11.04
N PHE A 233 10.89 24.51 9.98
CA PHE A 233 10.39 24.26 8.62
C PHE A 233 11.29 23.35 7.80
N ARG A 234 12.51 23.11 8.28
CA ARG A 234 13.51 22.31 7.59
C ARG A 234 13.05 20.88 7.30
N PRO A 235 12.43 20.12 8.23
CA PRO A 235 11.96 18.76 7.96
C PRO A 235 10.89 18.69 6.86
N LEU A 236 9.95 19.64 6.86
CA LEU A 236 8.91 19.73 5.83
C LEU A 236 9.51 20.08 4.47
N LEU A 237 10.43 21.05 4.43
CA LEU A 237 11.13 21.43 3.22
C LEU A 237 11.98 20.28 2.66
N ALA A 238 12.63 19.51 3.54
CA ALA A 238 13.38 18.32 3.17
C ALA A 238 12.45 17.26 2.58
N LYS A 239 11.32 16.95 3.22
CA LYS A 239 10.33 16.01 2.68
C LYS A 239 9.91 16.40 1.27
N LEU A 240 9.53 17.67 1.07
CA LEU A 240 9.11 18.16 -0.25
C LEU A 240 10.24 18.06 -1.28
N MET A 241 11.46 18.50 -0.95
CA MET A 241 12.62 18.40 -1.84
C MET A 241 12.97 16.95 -2.19
N GLY A 242 12.86 16.04 -1.23
CA GLY A 242 13.06 14.60 -1.42
C GLY A 242 12.02 14.02 -2.37
N ASN A 243 10.74 14.39 -2.21
CA ASN A 243 9.66 13.99 -3.11
C ASN A 243 9.92 14.47 -4.55
N TYR A 244 10.28 15.75 -4.72
CA TYR A 244 10.64 16.30 -6.04
C TYR A 244 11.86 15.61 -6.65
N ALA A 245 12.85 15.23 -5.83
CA ALA A 245 14.02 14.54 -6.32
C ALA A 245 13.72 13.09 -6.75
N ALA A 246 12.89 12.38 -5.97
CA ALA A 246 12.40 11.05 -6.32
C ALA A 246 11.52 11.09 -7.58
N SER A 247 10.72 12.14 -7.72
CA SER A 247 9.89 12.40 -8.89
C SER A 247 10.64 13.04 -10.07
N TRP A 248 11.92 13.36 -9.94
CA TRP A 248 12.71 13.84 -11.07
C TRP A 248 13.31 12.68 -11.87
N ASP A 249 13.02 12.66 -13.15
CA ASP A 249 13.37 11.59 -14.10
C ASP A 249 14.52 11.97 -15.05
N GLY A 250 15.21 13.07 -14.74
CA GLY A 250 16.40 13.56 -15.45
C GLY A 250 16.14 14.64 -16.51
N SER A 251 14.89 15.02 -16.78
CA SER A 251 14.53 16.07 -17.76
C SER A 251 14.93 17.48 -17.32
N ASP A 252 14.91 18.43 -18.27
CA ASP A 252 15.15 19.87 -18.02
C ASP A 252 14.02 20.56 -17.24
N GLU A 253 12.84 19.94 -17.24
CA GLU A 253 11.65 20.41 -16.55
C GLU A 253 11.14 19.28 -15.66
N LEU A 254 10.59 19.58 -14.48
CA LEU A 254 9.79 18.59 -13.77
C LEU A 254 8.59 18.29 -14.67
N VAL A 255 8.35 17.01 -14.99
CA VAL A 255 7.31 16.59 -15.94
C VAL A 255 5.97 17.26 -15.56
N PRO A 256 5.24 17.86 -16.52
CA PRO A 256 3.94 18.47 -16.22
C PRO A 256 2.97 17.46 -15.58
N THR A 257 2.18 17.92 -14.60
CA THR A 257 1.20 17.13 -13.84
C THR A 257 0.20 16.34 -14.72
N GLU A 258 0.02 16.73 -15.98
CA GLU A 258 -0.90 16.09 -16.93
C GLU A 258 -0.37 14.78 -17.54
N VAL A 259 0.91 14.43 -17.33
CA VAL A 259 1.51 13.20 -17.87
C VAL A 259 1.65 12.15 -16.76
N VAL A 260 0.98 11.01 -16.95
CA VAL A 260 0.96 9.93 -15.96
C VAL A 260 2.33 9.26 -15.88
N ARG A 261 2.84 9.01 -14.67
CA ARG A 261 4.12 8.31 -14.51
C ARG A 261 3.94 6.85 -14.10
N ALA A 262 4.64 5.97 -14.82
CA ALA A 262 4.85 4.59 -14.44
C ALA A 262 6.28 4.41 -13.93
N GLU A 263 6.41 3.77 -12.77
CA GLU A 263 7.70 3.41 -12.21
C GLU A 263 8.11 2.03 -12.72
N LEU A 264 9.32 1.93 -13.28
CA LEU A 264 9.86 0.66 -13.75
C LEU A 264 10.69 -0.01 -12.64
N LEU A 265 10.19 -1.14 -12.16
CA LEU A 265 10.76 -1.92 -11.05
C LEU A 265 11.41 -3.20 -11.58
N VAL A 266 12.41 -3.70 -10.85
CA VAL A 266 12.97 -5.04 -11.07
C VAL A 266 12.20 -6.02 -10.19
N ARG A 267 11.72 -7.11 -10.80
CA ARG A 267 11.20 -8.30 -10.09
C ARG A 267 12.23 -9.44 -10.14
N LEU A 268 12.32 -10.22 -9.07
CA LEU A 268 13.07 -11.47 -9.01
C LEU A 268 12.09 -12.60 -8.70
N ASP A 269 11.87 -13.47 -9.69
CA ASP A 269 11.00 -14.64 -9.59
C ASP A 269 11.77 -15.88 -10.02
N ALA A 270 11.71 -16.95 -9.21
CA ALA A 270 12.38 -18.23 -9.48
C ALA A 270 13.84 -18.12 -9.97
N GLY A 271 14.61 -17.14 -9.46
CA GLY A 271 15.98 -16.91 -9.91
C GLY A 271 16.08 -16.29 -11.31
N ARG A 272 15.12 -15.46 -11.72
CA ARG A 272 15.15 -14.68 -12.95
C ARG A 272 14.77 -13.24 -12.67
N LEU A 273 15.53 -12.30 -13.23
CA LEU A 273 15.21 -10.88 -13.17
C LEU A 273 14.27 -10.51 -14.30
N GLY A 274 13.23 -9.75 -14.00
CA GLY A 274 12.28 -9.23 -14.97
C GLY A 274 11.91 -7.78 -14.68
N TRP A 275 11.25 -7.16 -15.65
CA TRP A 275 10.67 -5.82 -15.52
C TRP A 275 9.20 -5.91 -15.14
N VAL A 276 8.80 -5.08 -14.18
CA VAL A 276 7.39 -4.80 -13.89
C VAL A 276 7.24 -3.29 -13.76
N ALA A 277 6.14 -2.73 -14.26
CA ALA A 277 5.82 -1.33 -14.08
C ALA A 277 4.75 -1.18 -13.00
N ARG A 278 4.88 -0.15 -12.17
CA ARG A 278 3.88 0.24 -11.18
C ARG A 278 3.26 1.56 -11.61
N LEU A 279 1.94 1.55 -11.82
CA LEU A 279 1.18 2.71 -12.26
C LEU A 279 0.22 3.14 -11.14
N ARG A 280 0.43 4.33 -10.58
CA ARG A 280 -0.41 4.89 -9.48
C ARG A 280 -1.58 5.74 -10.00
N SER A 281 -2.05 5.49 -11.22
CA SER A 281 -3.16 6.22 -11.83
C SER A 281 -4.52 5.58 -11.47
N PRO A 282 -5.57 6.37 -11.20
CA PRO A 282 -6.94 5.87 -11.09
C PRO A 282 -7.48 5.39 -12.45
N GLU A 283 -7.10 6.07 -13.54
CA GLU A 283 -7.38 5.59 -14.89
C GLU A 283 -6.36 4.51 -15.28
N ARG A 284 -6.75 3.25 -15.13
CA ARG A 284 -5.96 2.07 -15.50
C ARG A 284 -6.48 1.51 -16.82
N LYS A 285 -5.62 1.52 -17.83
CA LYS A 285 -5.89 0.84 -19.10
C LYS A 285 -5.29 -0.55 -19.00
N SER A 286 -6.01 -1.59 -19.41
CA SER A 286 -5.50 -2.97 -19.41
C SER A 286 -4.23 -3.15 -20.26
N ARG A 287 -4.03 -2.29 -21.27
CA ARG A 287 -2.84 -2.26 -22.12
C ARG A 287 -2.43 -0.83 -22.44
N VAL A 288 -1.14 -0.53 -22.34
CA VAL A 288 -0.55 0.76 -22.74
C VAL A 288 0.66 0.51 -23.64
N GLU A 289 0.68 1.14 -24.80
CA GLU A 289 1.80 1.07 -25.73
C GLU A 289 2.63 2.35 -25.67
N LEU A 290 3.94 2.19 -25.55
CA LEU A 290 4.92 3.27 -25.48
C LEU A 290 5.82 3.25 -26.71
N ARG A 291 6.52 4.36 -26.94
CA ARG A 291 7.48 4.46 -28.04
C ARG A 291 8.56 3.39 -27.91
N GLY A 292 9.04 2.92 -29.07
CA GLY A 292 10.07 1.89 -29.14
C GLY A 292 9.56 0.47 -28.92
N GLY A 293 8.26 0.24 -29.09
CA GLY A 293 7.66 -1.11 -29.00
C GLY A 293 7.52 -1.64 -27.58
N VAL A 294 7.60 -0.77 -26.57
CA VAL A 294 7.42 -1.16 -25.17
C VAL A 294 5.94 -1.23 -24.86
N VAL A 295 5.49 -2.36 -24.32
CA VAL A 295 4.09 -2.60 -23.99
C VAL A 295 3.97 -2.87 -22.50
N LEU A 296 2.98 -2.24 -21.88
CA LEU A 296 2.56 -2.48 -20.51
C LEU A 296 1.22 -3.23 -20.54
N GLU A 297 1.18 -4.42 -19.95
CA GLU A 297 -0.05 -5.22 -19.80
C GLU A 297 -0.41 -5.37 -18.33
N GLN A 298 -1.62 -4.98 -17.95
CA GLN A 298 -2.03 -4.95 -16.54
C GLN A 298 -2.10 -6.38 -15.97
N LEU A 299 -1.53 -6.57 -14.79
CA LEU A 299 -1.57 -7.84 -14.07
C LEU A 299 -2.82 -7.89 -13.19
N GLY A 300 -3.88 -8.53 -13.68
CA GLY A 300 -5.17 -8.62 -12.97
C GLY A 300 -5.75 -7.25 -12.65
N ASP A 301 -6.46 -7.13 -11.53
CA ASP A 301 -6.95 -5.84 -11.02
C ASP A 301 -5.95 -5.19 -10.03
N THR A 302 -4.69 -5.08 -10.45
CA THR A 302 -3.63 -4.50 -9.63
C THR A 302 -3.08 -3.19 -10.23
N ALA A 303 -2.22 -2.50 -9.47
CA ALA A 303 -1.46 -1.35 -9.95
C ALA A 303 -0.23 -1.75 -10.79
N TYR A 304 0.00 -3.05 -10.99
CA TYR A 304 1.18 -3.58 -11.65
C TYR A 304 0.91 -3.96 -13.10
N TYR A 305 1.94 -3.79 -13.92
CA TYR A 305 1.93 -4.07 -15.34
C TYR A 305 3.16 -4.89 -15.70
N GLU A 306 2.96 -5.97 -16.44
CA GLU A 306 4.05 -6.66 -17.11
C GLU A 306 4.60 -5.78 -18.23
N VAL A 307 5.93 -5.73 -18.34
CA VAL A 307 6.64 -4.88 -19.30
C VAL A 307 7.32 -5.74 -20.35
N THR A 308 6.90 -5.61 -21.59
CA THR A 308 7.55 -6.26 -22.74
C THR A 308 8.16 -5.24 -23.69
N GLY A 309 9.07 -5.67 -24.56
CA GLY A 309 9.79 -4.79 -25.49
C GLY A 309 11.02 -4.07 -24.90
N LEU A 310 11.39 -4.36 -23.64
CA LEU A 310 12.67 -3.97 -23.04
C LEU A 310 13.63 -5.18 -22.96
N PRO A 311 14.95 -4.97 -23.11
CA PRO A 311 15.93 -6.02 -22.81
C PRO A 311 15.87 -6.38 -21.31
N GLU A 312 16.15 -7.64 -20.97
CA GLU A 312 16.14 -8.12 -19.59
C GLU A 312 17.04 -7.26 -18.65
N PRO A 313 16.73 -7.18 -17.35
CA PRO A 313 17.55 -6.43 -16.40
C PRO A 313 18.99 -6.97 -16.34
N GLY A 314 19.95 -6.18 -16.84
CA GLY A 314 21.37 -6.49 -16.82
C GLY A 314 22.21 -5.34 -16.27
N ALA A 315 23.52 -5.54 -16.10
CA ALA A 315 24.39 -4.57 -15.44
C ALA A 315 24.34 -3.19 -16.11
N GLY A 316 24.26 -3.14 -17.45
CA GLY A 316 24.15 -1.91 -18.22
C GLY A 316 22.83 -1.16 -18.00
N THR A 317 21.69 -1.85 -18.02
CA THR A 317 20.37 -1.22 -17.84
C THR A 317 20.17 -0.76 -16.41
N LEU A 318 20.61 -1.54 -15.42
CA LEU A 318 20.49 -1.21 -14.01
C LEU A 318 21.34 0.01 -13.62
N THR A 319 22.58 0.08 -14.11
CA THR A 319 23.52 1.16 -13.76
C THR A 319 23.23 2.46 -14.53
N LYS A 320 22.62 2.39 -15.72
CA LYS A 320 22.29 3.58 -16.55
C LYS A 320 20.87 4.10 -16.34
N GLY A 321 19.97 3.26 -15.85
CA GLY A 321 18.54 3.58 -15.78
C GLY A 321 17.86 3.42 -17.14
N ILE A 322 16.53 3.52 -17.14
CA ILE A 322 15.70 3.41 -18.34
C ILE A 322 14.65 4.53 -18.30
N ARG A 323 14.39 5.14 -19.46
CA ARG A 323 13.27 6.05 -19.67
C ARG A 323 12.61 5.75 -21.02
N ARG A 324 11.29 5.71 -21.06
CA ARG A 324 10.48 5.62 -22.27
C ARG A 324 9.31 6.60 -22.18
N ASP A 325 9.20 7.46 -23.17
CA ASP A 325 8.14 8.44 -23.26
C ASP A 325 7.03 7.92 -24.18
N GLY A 326 5.79 8.01 -23.71
CA GLY A 326 4.55 7.85 -24.47
C GLY A 326 3.76 9.16 -24.52
N ASP A 327 2.61 9.15 -25.16
CA ASP A 327 1.85 10.38 -25.43
C ASP A 327 1.27 11.04 -24.17
N ARG A 328 0.94 10.22 -23.16
CA ARG A 328 0.46 10.68 -21.83
C ARG A 328 1.04 9.86 -20.68
N LEU A 329 2.06 9.05 -20.95
CA LEU A 329 2.69 8.21 -19.95
C LEU A 329 4.21 8.21 -20.09
N VAL A 330 4.93 8.39 -18.99
CA VAL A 330 6.39 8.19 -18.94
C VAL A 330 6.69 6.99 -18.06
N LEU A 331 7.39 6.00 -18.62
CA LEU A 331 7.92 4.86 -17.89
C LEU A 331 9.39 5.11 -17.56
N SER A 332 9.77 5.10 -16.29
CA SER A 332 11.15 5.37 -15.90
C SER A 332 11.66 4.58 -14.69
N ARG A 333 12.96 4.28 -14.72
CA ARG A 333 13.76 3.80 -13.58
C ARG A 333 15.06 4.61 -13.50
N PRO A 334 15.40 5.20 -12.35
CA PRO A 334 16.68 5.89 -12.19
C PRO A 334 17.86 4.90 -12.26
N PRO A 335 19.05 5.36 -12.68
CA PRO A 335 20.27 4.58 -12.52
C PRO A 335 20.55 4.31 -11.04
N SER A 336 20.82 3.06 -10.68
CA SER A 336 21.22 2.70 -9.32
C SER A 336 22.29 1.61 -9.32
N PRO A 337 23.40 1.79 -8.57
CA PRO A 337 24.43 0.76 -8.38
C PRO A 337 24.05 -0.24 -7.28
N VAL A 338 22.91 -0.07 -6.60
CA VAL A 338 22.38 -1.00 -5.59
C VAL A 338 20.89 -1.21 -5.81
N LEU A 339 20.44 -2.45 -5.79
CA LEU A 339 19.02 -2.79 -5.75
C LEU A 339 18.72 -3.45 -4.42
N VAL A 340 17.66 -2.98 -3.78
CA VAL A 340 17.05 -3.63 -2.63
C VAL A 340 15.71 -4.16 -3.09
N LEU A 341 15.49 -5.46 -2.93
CA LEU A 341 14.23 -6.12 -3.23
C LEU A 341 13.60 -6.58 -1.92
N ALA A 342 12.31 -6.31 -1.73
CA ALA A 342 11.49 -6.84 -0.64
C ALA A 342 10.42 -7.77 -1.22
N ARG A 343 9.79 -8.61 -0.39
CA ARG A 343 8.68 -9.46 -0.85
C ARG A 343 7.46 -8.57 -1.10
N ASP A 344 6.88 -8.67 -2.29
CA ASP A 344 5.68 -7.95 -2.66
C ASP A 344 4.49 -8.89 -2.58
N ASP A 345 3.54 -8.59 -1.69
CA ASP A 345 2.39 -9.45 -1.41
C ASP A 345 1.40 -9.53 -2.58
N VAL A 346 1.37 -8.50 -3.45
CA VAL A 346 0.48 -8.45 -4.62
C VAL A 346 1.05 -9.29 -5.75
N LEU A 347 2.35 -9.17 -6.01
CA LEU A 347 3.03 -9.91 -7.07
C LEU A 347 3.44 -11.34 -6.64
N GLY A 348 3.50 -11.61 -5.34
CA GLY A 348 3.97 -12.88 -4.77
C GLY A 348 5.47 -13.15 -4.97
N VAL A 349 6.26 -12.14 -5.37
CA VAL A 349 7.69 -12.26 -5.73
C VAL A 349 8.52 -11.18 -5.04
N TRP A 350 9.84 -11.22 -5.22
CA TRP A 350 10.72 -10.14 -4.77
C TRP A 350 10.65 -8.97 -5.76
N ALA A 351 10.37 -7.76 -5.30
CA ALA A 351 10.30 -6.57 -6.15
C ALA A 351 11.11 -5.41 -5.55
N THR A 352 11.57 -4.50 -6.41
CA THR A 352 12.35 -3.34 -6.00
C THR A 352 11.56 -2.47 -5.02
N THR A 353 12.24 -2.07 -3.94
CA THR A 353 11.75 -1.14 -2.92
C THR A 353 12.69 0.06 -2.84
N ASP A 354 12.19 1.17 -2.31
CA ASP A 354 12.92 2.44 -2.21
C ASP A 354 14.08 2.38 -1.19
N GLY A 355 14.04 1.43 -0.26
CA GLY A 355 15.05 1.27 0.76
C GLY A 355 14.81 0.03 1.62
N PHE A 356 15.61 -0.10 2.67
CA PHE A 356 15.47 -1.19 3.64
C PHE A 356 14.27 -0.96 4.56
N ARG A 357 13.51 -2.02 4.82
CA ARG A 357 12.41 -2.03 5.79
C ARG A 357 12.83 -2.82 7.03
N PRO A 358 12.94 -2.21 8.21
CA PRO A 358 13.31 -2.94 9.42
C PRO A 358 12.35 -4.12 9.67
N GLY A 359 12.89 -5.27 10.09
CA GLY A 359 12.13 -6.49 10.35
C GLY A 359 11.74 -7.32 9.11
N GLU A 360 11.78 -6.76 7.90
CA GLU A 360 11.49 -7.51 6.68
C GLU A 360 12.77 -8.17 6.08
N PRO A 361 12.65 -9.34 5.45
CA PRO A 361 13.73 -9.91 4.67
C PRO A 361 13.88 -9.17 3.33
N HIS A 362 15.13 -9.02 2.89
CA HIS A 362 15.49 -8.34 1.65
C HIS A 362 16.46 -9.18 0.82
N VAL A 363 16.45 -8.94 -0.49
CA VAL A 363 17.52 -9.37 -1.40
C VAL A 363 18.26 -8.12 -1.87
N VAL A 364 19.58 -8.10 -1.71
CA VAL A 364 20.42 -6.96 -2.12
C VAL A 364 21.30 -7.37 -3.29
N LEU A 365 21.24 -6.61 -4.37
CA LEU A 365 22.17 -6.72 -5.50
C LEU A 365 23.05 -5.47 -5.52
N ALA A 366 24.38 -5.64 -5.55
CA ALA A 366 25.32 -4.51 -5.54
C ALA A 366 26.30 -4.57 -6.72
N ALA A 367 26.39 -3.48 -7.46
CA ALA A 367 27.39 -3.29 -8.50
C ALA A 367 28.80 -3.21 -7.89
N PRO A 368 29.88 -3.47 -8.68
CA PRO A 368 31.26 -3.39 -8.19
C PRO A 368 31.60 -2.09 -7.46
N THR A 369 31.02 -0.96 -7.89
CA THR A 369 31.25 0.36 -7.29
C THR A 369 30.62 0.53 -5.91
N ALA A 370 29.60 -0.24 -5.56
CA ALA A 370 28.88 -0.14 -4.29
C ALA A 370 29.10 -1.34 -3.35
N GLN A 371 29.78 -2.40 -3.80
CA GLN A 371 30.01 -3.63 -3.04
C GLN A 371 30.64 -3.40 -1.66
N ARG A 372 31.66 -2.55 -1.58
CA ARG A 372 32.37 -2.27 -0.31
C ARG A 372 31.46 -1.60 0.72
N ASP A 373 30.63 -0.67 0.24
CA ASP A 373 29.73 0.11 1.08
C ASP A 373 28.53 -0.73 1.54
N VAL A 374 27.99 -1.59 0.66
CA VAL A 374 26.98 -2.59 1.04
C VAL A 374 27.55 -3.55 2.08
N GLN A 375 28.76 -4.11 1.87
CA GLN A 375 29.34 -5.03 2.84
C GLN A 375 29.52 -4.37 4.23
N ARG A 376 30.02 -3.13 4.28
CA ARG A 376 30.14 -2.37 5.53
C ARG A 376 28.81 -2.17 6.24
N LEU A 377 27.76 -1.83 5.49
CA LEU A 377 26.40 -1.71 6.02
C LEU A 377 25.94 -3.04 6.63
N LEU A 378 26.08 -4.13 5.88
CA LEU A 378 25.64 -5.46 6.32
C LEU A 378 26.39 -5.95 7.55
N ASP A 379 27.71 -5.76 7.59
CA ASP A 379 28.53 -6.18 8.73
C ASP A 379 28.13 -5.47 10.03
N LYS A 380 27.69 -4.22 9.90
CA LYS A 380 27.35 -3.37 11.05
C LYS A 380 25.90 -3.53 11.52
N ALA A 381 24.95 -3.64 10.60
CA ALA A 381 23.53 -3.55 10.92
C ALA A 381 22.71 -4.80 10.59
N ALA A 382 23.15 -5.64 9.65
CA ALA A 382 22.34 -6.79 9.24
C ALA A 382 22.36 -7.89 10.30
N THR A 383 21.19 -8.46 10.57
CA THR A 383 21.03 -9.60 11.48
C THR A 383 21.34 -10.91 10.75
N THR A 384 20.90 -11.06 9.50
CA THR A 384 21.20 -12.21 8.63
C THR A 384 21.73 -11.78 7.26
N GLY A 385 22.19 -12.74 6.45
CA GLY A 385 22.51 -12.49 5.04
C GLY A 385 23.79 -11.68 4.77
N ARG A 386 24.73 -11.63 5.73
CA ARG A 386 25.96 -10.81 5.64
C ARG A 386 26.92 -11.25 4.53
N SER A 387 26.95 -12.53 4.20
CA SER A 387 27.87 -13.08 3.19
C SER A 387 27.35 -12.79 1.78
N ALA A 388 28.24 -12.29 0.93
CA ALA A 388 27.98 -12.15 -0.50
C ALA A 388 28.00 -13.54 -1.17
N ASP A 389 26.95 -13.87 -1.89
CA ASP A 389 26.98 -14.91 -2.90
C ASP A 389 27.58 -14.32 -4.18
N THR A 390 28.82 -14.71 -4.47
CA THR A 390 29.54 -14.36 -5.70
C THR A 390 29.62 -15.55 -6.66
N SER A 391 28.88 -16.64 -6.39
CA SER A 391 28.79 -17.76 -7.30
C SER A 391 28.25 -17.29 -8.66
N LYS A 392 28.66 -17.96 -9.75
CA LYS A 392 28.25 -17.63 -11.13
C LYS A 392 26.78 -18.03 -11.36
N LEU A 393 25.86 -17.38 -10.66
CA LEU A 393 24.44 -17.46 -10.93
C LEU A 393 24.18 -16.74 -12.25
N SER A 394 23.66 -17.48 -13.24
CA SER A 394 23.45 -16.99 -14.61
C SER A 394 22.53 -15.76 -14.69
N TRP A 395 21.67 -15.56 -13.70
CA TRP A 395 20.71 -14.46 -13.62
C TRP A 395 21.21 -13.25 -12.84
N VAL A 396 22.32 -13.36 -12.09
CA VAL A 396 22.93 -12.21 -11.43
C VAL A 396 23.69 -11.41 -12.48
N PRO A 397 23.45 -10.10 -12.62
CA PRO A 397 24.17 -9.28 -13.58
C PRO A 397 25.68 -9.41 -13.43
N GLN A 398 26.39 -9.53 -14.55
CA GLN A 398 27.84 -9.78 -14.54
C GLN A 398 28.58 -8.75 -13.66
N GLY A 399 29.35 -9.25 -12.70
CA GLY A 399 30.16 -8.45 -11.77
C GLY A 399 29.41 -7.93 -10.53
N TRP A 400 28.09 -8.13 -10.44
CA TRP A 400 27.32 -7.75 -9.26
C TRP A 400 27.43 -8.82 -8.17
N SER A 401 27.31 -8.41 -6.91
CA SER A 401 27.19 -9.33 -5.76
C SER A 401 25.73 -9.46 -5.36
N LEU A 402 25.37 -10.62 -4.80
CA LEU A 402 24.05 -10.93 -4.28
C LEU A 402 24.14 -11.21 -2.78
N HIS A 403 23.23 -10.64 -2.00
CA HIS A 403 23.08 -10.94 -0.57
C HIS A 403 21.62 -11.32 -0.31
N LYS A 404 21.37 -12.52 0.23
CA LYS A 404 20.01 -13.01 0.48
C LYS A 404 19.92 -14.12 1.53
N PRO A 405 18.82 -14.18 2.30
CA PRO A 405 17.98 -13.04 2.70
C PRO A 405 18.70 -12.19 3.77
N VAL A 406 18.68 -10.87 3.59
CA VAL A 406 19.21 -9.88 4.54
C VAL A 406 18.06 -9.34 5.38
N THR A 407 18.19 -9.38 6.71
CA THR A 407 17.22 -8.74 7.62
C THR A 407 17.91 -7.70 8.50
N PHE A 408 17.17 -6.67 8.89
CA PHE A 408 17.61 -5.63 9.81
C PHE A 408 16.60 -5.48 10.93
N ASP A 409 16.86 -6.10 12.09
CA ASP A 409 15.89 -6.06 13.18
C ASP A 409 15.95 -4.74 13.97
N ASP A 410 17.07 -4.01 13.90
CA ASP A 410 17.30 -2.76 14.65
C ASP A 410 17.36 -1.55 13.70
N ALA A 411 16.27 -0.78 13.67
CA ALA A 411 16.12 0.40 12.81
C ALA A 411 17.13 1.51 13.16
N VAL A 412 17.44 1.70 14.44
CA VAL A 412 18.37 2.74 14.92
C VAL A 412 19.79 2.41 14.47
N THR A 413 20.22 1.17 14.65
CA THR A 413 21.54 0.72 14.19
C THR A 413 21.63 0.74 12.66
N LEU A 414 20.56 0.37 11.96
CA LEU A 414 20.48 0.49 10.50
C LEU A 414 20.68 1.94 10.03
N ARG A 415 19.91 2.91 10.56
CA ARG A 415 20.06 4.32 10.18
C ARG A 415 21.45 4.86 10.48
N ARG A 416 21.98 4.58 11.67
CA ARG A 416 23.35 4.98 12.04
C ARG A 416 24.38 4.37 11.08
N ALA A 417 24.21 3.12 10.70
CA ALA A 417 25.09 2.47 9.72
C ALA A 417 24.98 3.12 8.34
N LEU A 418 23.76 3.43 7.88
CA LEU A 418 23.53 4.10 6.61
C LEU A 418 24.08 5.54 6.60
N HIS A 419 24.02 6.27 7.73
CA HIS A 419 24.59 7.61 7.86
C HIS A 419 26.12 7.63 7.77
N GLU A 420 26.79 6.56 8.19
CA GLU A 420 28.24 6.45 8.12
C GLU A 420 28.75 6.01 6.74
N VAL A 421 27.86 5.48 5.90
CA VAL A 421 28.18 5.03 4.55
C VAL A 421 27.86 6.14 3.55
N GLN A 422 28.83 6.48 2.70
CA GLN A 422 28.65 7.50 1.67
C GLN A 422 28.08 6.91 0.37
N GLY A 423 27.58 7.78 -0.51
CA GLY A 423 27.12 7.38 -1.85
C GLY A 423 25.76 6.66 -1.85
N ALA A 424 25.52 5.83 -2.88
CA ALA A 424 24.25 5.16 -3.17
C ALA A 424 23.63 4.41 -1.99
N VAL A 425 24.48 3.75 -1.19
CA VAL A 425 24.04 2.89 -0.08
C VAL A 425 23.45 3.74 1.04
N GLY A 426 24.05 4.89 1.34
CA GLY A 426 23.53 5.83 2.35
C GLY A 426 22.20 6.49 1.97
N LEU A 427 21.76 6.37 0.71
CA LEU A 427 20.47 6.85 0.21
C LEU A 427 19.32 5.86 0.46
N LEU A 428 19.64 4.60 0.80
CA LEU A 428 18.66 3.54 1.10
C LEU A 428 18.12 3.67 2.54
N GLN A 429 17.98 4.91 3.02
CA GLN A 429 17.43 5.19 4.35
C GLN A 429 16.04 4.56 4.45
N PRO A 430 15.74 3.85 5.56
CA PRO A 430 14.36 3.51 5.83
C PRO A 430 13.55 4.81 5.85
N PRO A 431 12.33 4.84 5.29
CA PRO A 431 11.48 6.03 5.34
C PRO A 431 11.35 6.49 6.80
N ALA A 432 11.50 7.80 7.02
CA ALA A 432 11.36 8.37 8.34
C ALA A 432 9.94 8.09 8.85
N GLN A 433 9.88 7.45 10.01
CA GLN A 433 8.68 6.94 10.61
C GLN A 433 8.23 7.93 11.68
N PHE A 434 7.36 8.84 11.29
CA PHE A 434 6.81 9.86 12.19
C PHE A 434 5.51 9.39 12.87
N LYS A 435 4.99 8.21 12.51
CA LYS A 435 3.68 7.71 12.93
C LYS A 435 3.79 6.33 13.56
N LEU A 436 2.95 6.09 14.57
CA LEU A 436 2.66 4.75 15.08
C LEU A 436 1.90 3.98 13.99
N ARG A 437 2.34 2.78 13.63
CA ARG A 437 1.66 1.95 12.62
C ARG A 437 1.64 0.48 12.99
N LEU A 438 0.68 -0.24 12.41
CA LEU A 438 0.59 -1.69 12.49
C LEU A 438 1.21 -2.31 11.24
N GLU A 439 2.04 -3.33 11.43
CA GLU A 439 2.80 -3.98 10.38
C GLU A 439 2.81 -5.50 10.55
N GLY A 440 2.76 -6.23 9.44
CA GLY A 440 2.59 -7.68 9.46
C GLY A 440 1.22 -8.10 9.99
N GLY A 441 1.16 -9.27 10.63
CA GLY A 441 -0.07 -9.92 11.05
C GLY A 441 -0.78 -10.65 9.91
N LEU A 442 -1.66 -11.58 10.24
CA LEU A 442 -2.46 -12.33 9.28
C LEU A 442 -3.82 -11.63 9.13
N LYS A 443 -3.98 -10.86 8.05
CA LYS A 443 -5.22 -10.11 7.79
C LYS A 443 -6.36 -11.04 7.38
N LEU A 444 -7.56 -10.74 7.86
CA LEU A 444 -8.80 -11.37 7.45
C LEU A 444 -9.58 -10.42 6.54
N ALA A 445 -9.91 -10.88 5.32
CA ALA A 445 -10.69 -10.11 4.34
C ALA A 445 -10.21 -8.65 4.13
N PRO A 446 -8.93 -8.43 3.75
CA PRO A 446 -8.30 -7.10 3.73
C PRO A 446 -8.95 -6.09 2.77
N SER A 447 -9.77 -6.55 1.81
CA SER A 447 -10.55 -5.71 0.91
C SER A 447 -11.75 -5.03 1.57
N LEU A 448 -12.15 -5.48 2.76
CA LEU A 448 -13.34 -5.01 3.48
C LEU A 448 -12.98 -4.27 4.76
N ASP A 449 -12.07 -4.84 5.55
CA ASP A 449 -11.49 -4.16 6.71
C ASP A 449 -9.95 -4.37 6.70
N PRO A 450 -9.17 -3.32 6.39
CA PRO A 450 -7.71 -3.44 6.32
C PRO A 450 -7.05 -3.59 7.70
N HIS A 451 -7.82 -3.45 8.79
CA HIS A 451 -7.37 -3.54 10.19
C HIS A 451 -7.94 -4.76 10.93
N LEU A 452 -8.56 -5.71 10.23
CA LEU A 452 -9.02 -6.98 10.79
C LEU A 452 -7.94 -8.08 10.65
N TYR A 453 -7.59 -8.72 11.77
CA TYR A 453 -6.55 -9.73 11.87
C TYR A 453 -7.07 -11.03 12.49
N LEU A 454 -6.43 -12.15 12.17
CA LEU A 454 -6.71 -13.42 12.82
C LEU A 454 -6.22 -13.39 14.28
N THR A 455 -7.01 -13.91 15.22
CA THR A 455 -6.56 -14.17 16.59
C THR A 455 -5.30 -15.04 16.61
N GLY A 456 -4.27 -14.66 17.36
CA GLY A 456 -2.96 -15.32 17.35
C GLY A 456 -2.09 -14.97 16.13
N GLY A 457 -2.64 -14.24 15.16
CA GLY A 457 -1.96 -13.65 14.00
C GLY A 457 -1.92 -12.12 14.07
N GLU A 458 -1.85 -11.54 15.28
CA GLU A 458 -1.89 -10.10 15.49
C GLU A 458 -0.75 -9.36 14.77
N PRO A 459 -0.93 -8.08 14.43
CA PRO A 459 0.13 -7.28 13.85
C PRO A 459 1.22 -6.97 14.88
N GLN A 460 2.33 -6.42 14.40
CA GLN A 460 3.35 -5.79 15.21
C GLN A 460 3.16 -4.28 15.18
N VAL A 461 3.55 -3.59 16.25
CA VAL A 461 3.50 -2.13 16.34
C VAL A 461 4.87 -1.57 16.01
N VAL A 462 4.94 -0.68 15.05
CA VAL A 462 6.18 0.02 14.72
C VAL A 462 6.10 1.46 15.21
N LEU A 463 7.10 1.83 16.02
CA LEU A 463 7.14 3.08 16.78
C LEU A 463 7.68 4.24 15.94
N PRO A 464 7.31 5.50 16.26
CA PRO A 464 7.92 6.68 15.67
C PRO A 464 9.41 6.85 16.02
N ASP A 465 10.16 7.50 15.12
CA ASP A 465 11.62 7.63 15.14
C ASP A 465 12.18 8.64 16.15
N GLU A 466 11.39 9.62 16.57
CA GLU A 466 11.86 10.75 17.38
C GLU A 466 11.82 10.51 18.89
N VAL A 467 11.36 9.34 19.32
CA VAL A 467 11.17 9.10 20.76
C VAL A 467 12.43 8.46 21.32
N GLU A 468 13.30 9.28 21.92
CA GLU A 468 14.31 8.83 22.88
C GLU A 468 13.63 8.03 24.01
N GLY A 469 13.48 6.72 23.80
CA GLY A 469 13.43 5.63 24.78
C GLY A 469 12.52 5.71 26.01
N THR A 470 11.63 6.69 26.14
CA THR A 470 10.91 6.97 27.40
C THR A 470 9.38 6.91 27.28
N GLY A 471 8.84 6.73 26.08
CA GLY A 471 7.40 6.56 25.86
C GLY A 471 6.87 5.24 26.47
N LEU A 472 5.70 5.31 27.10
CA LEU A 472 4.96 4.14 27.55
C LEU A 472 4.05 3.64 26.43
N LEU A 473 4.22 2.38 26.01
CA LEU A 473 3.29 1.69 25.11
C LEU A 473 2.17 1.06 25.92
N LEU A 474 0.93 1.44 25.64
CA LEU A 474 -0.26 0.83 26.21
C LEU A 474 -0.99 0.03 25.13
N VAL A 475 -1.47 -1.15 25.50
CA VAL A 475 -2.38 -1.96 24.70
C VAL A 475 -3.67 -2.09 25.49
N ASP A 476 -4.78 -1.64 24.94
CA ASP A 476 -6.08 -1.50 25.59
C ASP A 476 -6.01 -0.72 26.92
N GLY A 477 -5.26 0.38 26.89
CA GLY A 477 -5.02 1.26 28.05
C GLY A 477 -4.14 0.65 29.14
N LYS A 478 -3.58 -0.55 28.94
CA LYS A 478 -2.72 -1.23 29.91
C LYS A 478 -1.26 -1.23 29.47
N GLU A 479 -0.37 -0.88 30.41
CA GLU A 479 1.06 -1.04 30.20
C GLU A 479 1.42 -2.53 30.14
N ARG A 480 2.24 -2.92 29.16
CA ARG A 480 2.75 -4.28 29.01
C ARG A 480 4.27 -4.30 29.21
N SER A 481 4.71 -4.68 30.40
CA SER A 481 6.13 -4.70 30.77
C SER A 481 6.99 -5.60 29.87
N GLU A 482 6.39 -6.63 29.29
CA GLU A 482 7.01 -7.57 28.34
C GLU A 482 7.48 -6.89 27.05
N LEU A 483 6.85 -5.77 26.68
CA LEU A 483 7.14 -5.03 25.46
C LEU A 483 8.27 -3.99 25.62
N ARG A 484 8.66 -3.67 26.87
CA ARG A 484 9.69 -2.64 27.17
C ARG A 484 11.03 -2.88 26.46
N LYS A 485 11.42 -4.15 26.30
CA LYS A 485 12.68 -4.52 25.64
C LYS A 485 12.65 -4.21 24.13
N ALA A 486 11.51 -4.43 23.47
CA ALA A 486 11.35 -4.13 22.04
C ALA A 486 11.34 -2.61 21.81
N ILE A 487 10.65 -1.86 22.69
CA ILE A 487 10.61 -0.38 22.67
C ILE A 487 12.01 0.21 22.82
N ALA A 488 12.77 -0.23 23.83
CA ALA A 488 14.12 0.28 24.09
C ALA A 488 15.14 -0.01 22.97
N THR A 489 14.84 -0.98 22.11
CA THR A 489 15.71 -1.37 20.99
C THR A 489 15.22 -0.83 19.65
N GLY A 490 14.14 -0.03 19.63
CA GLY A 490 13.55 0.50 18.39
C GLY A 490 13.04 -0.60 17.45
N ARG A 491 12.74 -1.78 17.99
CA ARG A 491 12.21 -2.92 17.24
C ARG A 491 10.70 -2.80 17.09
N ALA A 492 10.17 -3.36 16.01
CA ALA A 492 8.74 -3.62 15.93
C ALA A 492 8.31 -4.45 17.15
N VAL A 493 7.25 -4.00 17.83
CA VAL A 493 6.77 -4.56 19.07
C VAL A 493 5.69 -5.58 18.72
N PRO A 494 5.95 -6.89 18.87
CA PRO A 494 4.95 -7.90 18.53
C PRO A 494 3.77 -7.81 19.50
N LEU A 495 2.55 -7.75 18.96
CA LEU A 495 1.34 -7.96 19.75
C LEU A 495 0.96 -9.44 19.84
N THR A 496 1.56 -10.26 18.97
CA THR A 496 1.44 -11.71 19.00
C THR A 496 1.97 -12.28 20.32
N GLY A 497 1.19 -13.17 20.92
CA GLY A 497 1.51 -13.78 22.22
C GLY A 497 1.08 -12.98 23.44
N LEU A 498 0.46 -11.79 23.27
CA LEU A 498 -0.18 -11.06 24.37
C LEU A 498 -1.49 -11.69 24.84
N GLY A 499 -2.02 -12.67 24.10
CA GLY A 499 -3.30 -13.32 24.39
C GLY A 499 -4.46 -12.34 24.32
N LEU A 500 -4.54 -11.56 23.24
CA LEU A 500 -5.63 -10.64 23.02
C LEU A 500 -6.91 -11.42 22.68
N GLU A 501 -8.00 -11.09 23.36
CA GLU A 501 -9.32 -11.69 23.09
C GLU A 501 -9.87 -11.16 21.75
N PRO A 502 -10.65 -11.94 20.99
CA PRO A 502 -11.31 -11.47 19.78
C PRO A 502 -12.10 -10.18 20.02
N GLY A 503 -11.83 -9.14 19.23
CA GLY A 503 -12.50 -7.85 19.36
C GLY A 503 -11.66 -6.66 18.88
N ARG A 504 -12.10 -5.44 19.21
CA ARG A 504 -11.36 -4.21 18.91
C ARG A 504 -10.31 -3.94 19.99
N HIS A 505 -9.14 -3.55 19.54
CA HIS A 505 -8.00 -3.21 20.37
C HIS A 505 -7.43 -1.83 20.00
N THR A 506 -6.88 -1.16 21.00
CA THR A 506 -6.22 0.13 20.84
C THR A 506 -4.79 0.04 21.33
N VAL A 507 -3.85 0.51 20.52
CA VAL A 507 -2.45 0.66 20.90
C VAL A 507 -2.13 2.14 21.00
N SER A 508 -1.62 2.58 22.14
CA SER A 508 -1.20 3.97 22.36
C SER A 508 0.28 4.08 22.69
N TYR A 509 1.00 5.02 22.09
CA TYR A 509 2.39 5.34 22.43
C TYR A 509 2.60 6.85 22.39
N ALA A 510 3.13 7.43 23.48
CA ALA A 510 3.39 8.87 23.59
C ALA A 510 2.18 9.77 23.22
N GLY A 511 0.96 9.32 23.53
CA GLY A 511 -0.28 10.06 23.25
C GLY A 511 -0.85 9.88 21.82
N VAL A 512 -0.19 9.09 20.96
CA VAL A 512 -0.70 8.71 19.64
C VAL A 512 -1.34 7.32 19.72
N GLU A 513 -2.52 7.14 19.13
CA GLU A 513 -3.29 5.89 19.16
C GLU A 513 -3.47 5.30 17.76
N VAL A 514 -3.47 3.96 17.67
CA VAL A 514 -3.86 3.18 16.49
C VAL A 514 -4.78 2.04 16.92
N GLU A 515 -5.80 1.76 16.12
CA GLU A 515 -6.79 0.71 16.39
C GLU A 515 -6.65 -0.46 15.42
N PHE A 516 -7.04 -1.66 15.88
CA PHE A 516 -7.23 -2.84 15.06
C PHE A 516 -8.26 -3.78 15.66
N ALA A 517 -8.69 -4.78 14.89
CA ALA A 517 -9.58 -5.83 15.37
C ALA A 517 -8.95 -7.21 15.18
N THR A 518 -9.26 -8.12 16.10
CA THR A 518 -8.94 -9.55 16.00
C THR A 518 -10.22 -10.38 15.91
N ALA A 519 -10.21 -11.44 15.13
CA ALA A 519 -11.29 -12.41 15.05
C ALA A 519 -10.74 -13.80 14.69
N ASP A 520 -11.45 -14.86 15.09
CA ASP A 520 -11.07 -16.23 14.72
C ASP A 520 -11.43 -16.57 13.27
N GLN A 521 -12.42 -15.85 12.71
CA GLN A 521 -12.94 -16.02 11.35
C GLN A 521 -13.37 -14.66 10.81
N ALA A 522 -13.35 -14.51 9.48
CA ALA A 522 -13.92 -13.34 8.83
C ALA A 522 -15.45 -13.51 8.76
N ASP A 523 -16.17 -13.11 9.82
CA ASP A 523 -17.64 -13.03 9.80
C ASP A 523 -18.09 -11.81 8.97
N VAL A 524 -17.80 -11.86 7.67
CA VAL A 524 -18.30 -10.88 6.73
C VAL A 524 -19.59 -11.44 6.13
N GLU A 525 -20.73 -10.86 6.51
CA GLU A 525 -21.93 -10.96 5.68
C GLU A 525 -21.70 -10.14 4.39
N PRO A 526 -21.60 -10.77 3.21
CA PRO A 526 -21.42 -10.02 1.97
C PRO A 526 -22.64 -9.13 1.72
N ARG A 527 -22.44 -7.83 1.48
CA ARG A 527 -23.48 -6.96 0.92
C ARG A 527 -23.70 -7.32 -0.55
N ILE A 528 -24.67 -8.19 -0.80
CA ILE A 528 -25.11 -8.58 -2.14
C ILE A 528 -25.77 -7.36 -2.80
N THR A 529 -25.04 -6.66 -3.66
CA THR A 529 -25.56 -5.49 -4.41
C THR A 529 -26.12 -5.87 -5.78
N LYS A 530 -25.78 -7.05 -6.30
CA LYS A 530 -26.34 -7.62 -7.54
C LYS A 530 -26.36 -9.14 -7.45
N VAL A 531 -27.45 -9.74 -7.92
CA VAL A 531 -27.60 -11.19 -8.08
C VAL A 531 -27.57 -11.49 -9.59
N CYS A 532 -26.66 -12.38 -10.01
CA CYS A 532 -26.65 -12.94 -11.36
C CYS A 532 -26.92 -14.44 -11.26
N GLY A 533 -27.81 -14.96 -12.10
CA GLY A 533 -28.14 -16.39 -12.14
C GLY A 533 -28.43 -16.86 -13.57
N PHE A 534 -28.31 -18.16 -13.79
CA PHE A 534 -28.64 -18.82 -15.06
C PHE A 534 -29.89 -19.65 -14.85
N THR A 535 -30.77 -19.71 -15.86
CA THR A 535 -31.92 -20.62 -15.80
C THR A 535 -31.48 -21.96 -16.38
N VAL A 536 -31.64 -23.04 -15.60
CA VAL A 536 -31.40 -24.41 -16.07
C VAL A 536 -32.73 -25.00 -16.51
N VAL A 537 -32.87 -25.30 -17.79
CA VAL A 537 -34.01 -26.04 -18.36
C VAL A 537 -33.44 -27.30 -18.99
N ASP A 538 -34.00 -28.46 -18.62
CA ASP A 538 -33.60 -29.79 -19.13
C ASP A 538 -32.09 -30.09 -18.99
N GLY A 539 -31.49 -29.72 -17.86
CA GLY A 539 -30.08 -30.01 -17.56
C GLY A 539 -29.07 -29.18 -18.35
N LYS A 540 -29.51 -28.13 -19.08
CA LYS A 540 -28.63 -27.15 -19.72
C LYS A 540 -28.86 -25.77 -19.13
N ALA A 541 -27.79 -25.17 -18.61
CA ALA A 541 -27.78 -23.78 -18.19
C ALA A 541 -27.77 -22.86 -19.42
N SER A 542 -28.66 -21.88 -19.44
CA SER A 542 -28.66 -20.81 -20.43
C SER A 542 -28.61 -19.45 -19.74
N GLU A 543 -27.85 -18.52 -20.34
CA GLU A 543 -27.68 -17.16 -19.86
C GLU A 543 -29.02 -16.41 -19.96
N SER A 544 -29.54 -15.93 -18.83
CA SER A 544 -30.76 -15.11 -18.79
C SER A 544 -30.43 -13.76 -18.16
N PRO A 545 -30.65 -12.63 -18.84
CA PRO A 545 -30.38 -11.30 -18.30
C PRO A 545 -31.46 -10.80 -17.32
N ALA A 546 -32.38 -11.65 -16.86
CA ALA A 546 -33.49 -11.20 -16.03
C ALA A 546 -33.06 -10.97 -14.58
N LEU A 547 -32.91 -9.70 -14.21
CA LEU A 547 -32.98 -9.21 -12.83
C LEU A 547 -34.23 -9.81 -12.15
N LEU A 548 -34.03 -10.79 -11.28
CA LEU A 548 -35.10 -11.30 -10.41
C LEU A 548 -35.44 -10.21 -9.39
N GLU A 549 -36.71 -9.81 -9.33
CA GLU A 549 -37.21 -8.84 -8.35
C GLU A 549 -36.90 -9.29 -6.91
N GLU A 550 -36.40 -8.36 -6.09
CA GLU A 550 -35.90 -8.50 -4.72
C GLU A 550 -36.78 -9.28 -3.72
N ARG A 551 -38.07 -9.49 -4.03
CA ARG A 551 -39.06 -9.99 -3.06
C ARG A 551 -39.24 -11.51 -3.04
N ALA A 552 -38.54 -12.27 -3.89
CA ALA A 552 -38.81 -13.70 -4.07
C ALA A 552 -37.62 -14.64 -3.80
N LEU A 553 -36.57 -14.21 -3.09
CA LEU A 553 -35.40 -15.06 -2.83
C LEU A 553 -35.28 -15.43 -1.34
N PRO A 554 -35.45 -16.71 -0.96
CA PRO A 554 -34.85 -17.20 0.28
C PRO A 554 -33.32 -17.14 0.12
N THR A 555 -32.65 -16.69 1.17
CA THR A 555 -31.20 -16.62 1.33
C THR A 555 -30.49 -17.84 0.74
N GLY A 556 -29.65 -17.62 -0.28
CA GLY A 556 -28.73 -18.64 -0.80
C GLY A 556 -28.32 -18.39 -2.25
N ILE A 557 -27.02 -18.18 -2.47
CA ILE A 557 -26.40 -18.44 -3.77
C ILE A 557 -26.36 -19.97 -3.91
N VAL A 558 -26.95 -20.52 -4.98
CA VAL A 558 -26.91 -21.96 -5.26
C VAL A 558 -26.42 -22.18 -6.69
N GLY A 559 -25.14 -22.51 -6.80
CA GLY A 559 -24.52 -23.11 -7.99
C GLY A 559 -24.25 -24.59 -7.80
N ALA A 560 -25.17 -25.36 -7.18
CA ALA A 560 -25.20 -26.83 -7.20
C ALA A 560 -26.59 -27.31 -6.74
N ASP A 561 -27.17 -28.31 -7.39
CA ASP A 561 -28.45 -28.91 -6.97
C ASP A 561 -28.33 -29.54 -5.58
N CYS A 562 -28.90 -28.87 -4.57
CA CYS A 562 -28.92 -29.32 -3.18
C CYS A 562 -30.29 -29.88 -2.76
N THR A 563 -31.08 -30.47 -3.67
CA THR A 563 -32.41 -31.00 -3.31
C THR A 563 -32.39 -32.29 -2.47
N GLY A 564 -31.21 -32.78 -2.06
CA GLY A 564 -31.07 -34.02 -1.27
C GLY A 564 -30.35 -33.92 0.07
N ALA A 565 -29.74 -32.79 0.44
CA ALA A 565 -28.96 -32.70 1.68
C ALA A 565 -29.76 -31.96 2.75
N ALA A 566 -30.39 -32.72 3.65
CA ALA A 566 -30.85 -32.17 4.91
C ALA A 566 -29.63 -31.64 5.68
N SER A 567 -29.60 -30.34 5.91
CA SER A 567 -28.54 -29.64 6.62
C SER A 567 -28.60 -30.00 8.11
N ASP A 568 -27.79 -30.95 8.54
CA ASP A 568 -27.34 -31.06 9.92
C ASP A 568 -25.82 -30.91 9.92
N HIS A 569 -25.37 -29.67 10.19
CA HIS A 569 -24.11 -29.28 10.84
C HIS A 569 -22.77 -30.00 10.56
N ALA A 570 -22.58 -30.66 9.42
CA ALA A 570 -21.24 -31.13 9.04
C ALA A 570 -20.48 -29.98 8.35
N ALA A 571 -19.50 -29.38 9.03
CA ALA A 571 -18.61 -28.39 8.44
C ALA A 571 -17.93 -28.96 7.19
N ASP A 572 -17.88 -28.19 6.10
CA ASP A 572 -17.13 -28.57 4.91
C ASP A 572 -15.67 -28.85 5.32
N ARG A 573 -15.24 -30.10 5.17
CA ARG A 573 -13.87 -30.52 5.47
C ARG A 573 -13.11 -30.76 4.17
N THR A 574 -12.01 -30.03 4.02
CA THR A 574 -10.99 -30.23 3.00
C THR A 574 -9.87 -31.11 3.57
N GLU A 575 -9.45 -32.13 2.84
CA GLU A 575 -8.27 -32.94 3.20
C GLU A 575 -7.22 -32.90 2.09
N LEU A 576 -5.95 -33.04 2.49
CA LEU A 576 -4.82 -33.01 1.58
C LEU A 576 -4.39 -34.43 1.17
N CYS A 577 -4.75 -34.81 -0.06
CA CYS A 577 -4.41 -36.07 -0.71
C CYS A 577 -3.03 -36.00 -1.37
N ARG A 578 -2.30 -37.09 -1.43
CA ARG A 578 -0.97 -37.12 -2.06
C ARG A 578 -1.07 -37.33 -3.57
N ARG A 579 -0.28 -36.55 -4.32
CA ARG A 579 -0.16 -36.70 -5.79
C ARG A 579 0.72 -37.90 -6.20
N ASP A 580 1.48 -38.49 -5.28
CA ASP A 580 2.36 -39.65 -5.51
C ASP A 580 1.77 -40.99 -5.01
N ALA A 581 0.48 -41.00 -4.67
CA ALA A 581 -0.24 -42.24 -4.36
C ALA A 581 -0.53 -43.02 -5.64
N ASP A 582 -0.43 -44.35 -5.58
CA ASP A 582 -0.84 -45.25 -6.67
C ASP A 582 -2.37 -45.21 -6.84
N GLU A 583 -3.09 -44.96 -5.74
CA GLU A 583 -4.54 -44.97 -5.68
C GLU A 583 -5.00 -44.14 -4.47
N VAL A 584 -6.01 -43.27 -4.67
CA VAL A 584 -6.65 -42.51 -3.60
C VAL A 584 -8.15 -42.79 -3.64
N LEU A 585 -8.68 -43.35 -2.55
CA LEU A 585 -10.08 -43.72 -2.40
C LEU A 585 -10.70 -43.00 -1.22
N PHE A 586 -11.97 -42.62 -1.32
CA PHE A 586 -12.75 -42.15 -0.19
C PHE A 586 -13.90 -43.13 0.08
N ALA A 587 -13.91 -43.73 1.26
CA ALA A 587 -14.93 -44.66 1.72
C ALA A 587 -15.88 -43.93 2.69
N ALA A 588 -17.06 -43.52 2.21
CA ALA A 588 -18.06 -42.87 3.07
C ALA A 588 -18.73 -43.87 4.03
N ALA A 589 -19.28 -43.30 5.11
CA ALA A 589 -20.08 -44.03 6.09
C ALA A 589 -21.31 -44.71 5.47
N ASP A 590 -21.89 -44.12 4.43
CA ASP A 590 -23.10 -44.62 3.76
C ASP A 590 -22.84 -45.72 2.71
N GLY A 591 -21.60 -46.17 2.57
CA GLY A 591 -21.20 -47.25 1.66
C GLY A 591 -20.85 -46.79 0.24
N ARG A 592 -20.84 -45.49 -0.04
CA ARG A 592 -20.29 -44.96 -1.29
C ARG A 592 -18.76 -44.98 -1.26
N LEU A 593 -18.19 -45.35 -2.40
CA LEU A 593 -16.74 -45.33 -2.64
C LEU A 593 -16.47 -44.39 -3.81
N TRP A 594 -15.58 -43.42 -3.61
CA TRP A 594 -15.07 -42.58 -4.69
C TRP A 594 -13.60 -42.85 -4.91
N THR A 595 -13.18 -42.85 -6.17
CA THR A 595 -11.77 -42.76 -6.54
C THR A 595 -11.48 -41.30 -6.83
N LEU A 596 -10.54 -40.72 -6.10
CA LEU A 596 -10.17 -39.32 -6.28
C LEU A 596 -9.08 -39.23 -7.36
N GLU A 597 -9.43 -38.61 -8.48
CA GLU A 597 -8.48 -38.37 -9.55
C GLU A 597 -7.52 -37.25 -9.15
N THR A 598 -6.23 -37.49 -9.38
CA THR A 598 -5.22 -36.44 -9.15
C THR A 598 -5.39 -35.36 -10.21
N PRO A 599 -5.64 -34.09 -9.83
CA PRO A 599 -5.83 -33.03 -10.82
C PRO A 599 -4.57 -32.83 -11.66
N GLU A 600 -4.75 -32.41 -12.91
CA GLU A 600 -3.62 -32.06 -13.78
C GLU A 600 -2.73 -31.01 -13.10
N LYS A 601 -1.44 -31.04 -13.44
CA LYS A 601 -0.53 -30.01 -12.95
C LYS A 601 -0.81 -28.74 -13.75
N PRO A 602 -1.04 -27.58 -13.12
CA PRO A 602 -1.13 -26.33 -13.87
C PRO A 602 0.15 -26.09 -14.68
N ASP A 603 0.03 -25.48 -15.86
CA ASP A 603 1.15 -25.31 -16.80
C ASP A 603 2.36 -24.62 -16.17
N TRP A 604 2.12 -23.64 -15.28
CA TRP A 604 3.18 -22.92 -14.57
C TRP A 604 4.03 -23.84 -13.67
N TRP A 605 3.50 -24.99 -13.23
CA TRP A 605 4.22 -25.93 -12.35
C TRP A 605 5.46 -26.48 -13.04
N THR A 606 5.29 -26.96 -14.27
CA THR A 606 6.36 -27.57 -15.07
C THR A 606 7.43 -26.55 -15.43
N GLU A 607 7.06 -25.27 -15.56
CA GLU A 607 7.98 -24.18 -15.90
C GLU A 607 8.78 -23.65 -14.69
N ARG A 608 8.19 -23.65 -13.49
CA ARG A 608 8.74 -22.96 -12.30
C ARG A 608 9.40 -23.88 -11.26
N LEU A 609 9.11 -25.17 -11.25
CA LEU A 609 9.66 -26.14 -10.30
C LEU A 609 10.34 -27.32 -11.04
N PRO A 610 11.59 -27.15 -11.53
CA PRO A 610 12.27 -28.18 -12.31
C PRO A 610 12.61 -29.42 -11.48
N ASP A 611 12.87 -29.24 -10.18
CA ASP A 611 13.05 -30.34 -9.23
C ASP A 611 11.79 -30.44 -8.37
N THR A 612 11.02 -31.51 -8.53
CA THR A 612 9.73 -31.69 -7.85
C THR A 612 9.96 -32.09 -6.39
N PRO A 613 9.68 -31.25 -5.38
CA PRO A 613 9.84 -31.65 -3.99
C PRO A 613 8.75 -32.67 -3.62
N ALA A 614 9.17 -33.84 -3.13
CA ALA A 614 8.26 -34.84 -2.60
C ALA A 614 8.06 -34.65 -1.08
N PRO A 615 6.82 -34.69 -0.55
CA PRO A 615 5.59 -35.05 -1.25
C PRO A 615 4.64 -33.88 -1.56
N LEU A 616 4.20 -33.80 -2.82
CA LEU A 616 3.16 -32.88 -3.26
C LEU A 616 1.77 -33.43 -2.92
N ARG A 617 0.88 -32.55 -2.52
CA ARG A 617 -0.51 -32.86 -2.20
C ARG A 617 -1.48 -32.09 -3.10
N PHE A 618 -2.73 -32.53 -3.17
CA PHE A 618 -3.86 -31.83 -3.75
C PHE A 618 -5.02 -31.83 -2.74
N GLU A 619 -5.84 -30.80 -2.79
CA GLU A 619 -7.01 -30.64 -1.93
C GLU A 619 -8.17 -31.47 -2.46
N ALA A 620 -8.90 -32.11 -1.55
CA ALA A 620 -10.16 -32.79 -1.83
C ALA A 620 -11.20 -32.33 -0.81
N ASP A 621 -12.32 -31.81 -1.30
CA ASP A 621 -13.45 -31.34 -0.49
C ASP A 621 -14.54 -32.41 -0.39
N PHE A 622 -15.03 -32.65 0.83
CA PHE A 622 -15.99 -33.73 1.10
C PHE A 622 -17.38 -33.23 1.48
N HIS A 623 -17.63 -31.91 1.47
CA HIS A 623 -18.95 -31.29 1.62
C HIS A 623 -19.85 -31.91 2.72
N GLY A 624 -19.28 -32.11 3.91
CA GLY A 624 -19.97 -32.69 5.07
C GLY A 624 -20.22 -34.21 5.01
N ILE A 625 -19.68 -34.92 4.02
CA ILE A 625 -19.77 -36.38 3.93
C ILE A 625 -18.68 -37.02 4.81
N GLY A 626 -19.11 -37.70 5.87
CA GLY A 626 -18.23 -38.44 6.77
C GLY A 626 -17.73 -39.76 6.20
N GLY A 627 -16.47 -40.11 6.47
CA GLY A 627 -15.83 -41.32 5.96
C GLY A 627 -14.34 -41.44 6.27
N TRP A 628 -13.67 -42.26 5.45
CA TRP A 628 -12.23 -42.51 5.53
C TRP A 628 -11.57 -42.29 4.17
N LEU A 629 -10.52 -41.47 4.15
CA LEU A 629 -9.64 -41.31 3.02
C LEU A 629 -8.55 -42.40 3.07
N LEU A 630 -8.45 -43.19 2.01
CA LEU A 630 -7.55 -44.32 1.88
C LEU A 630 -6.55 -44.06 0.75
N GLU A 631 -5.26 -43.99 1.07
CA GLU A 631 -4.19 -43.74 0.11
C GLU A 631 -3.29 -44.98 -0.01
N ARG A 632 -3.11 -45.53 -1.21
CA ARG A 632 -2.18 -46.64 -1.46
C ARG A 632 -0.88 -46.13 -2.05
N ARG A 633 0.26 -46.59 -1.51
CA ARG A 633 1.58 -46.32 -2.07
C ARG A 633 2.49 -47.53 -1.95
N SER A 634 3.07 -47.96 -3.08
CA SER A 634 3.96 -49.11 -3.16
C SER A 634 3.35 -50.35 -2.48
N GLY A 635 2.04 -50.53 -2.66
CA GLY A 635 1.26 -51.64 -2.09
C GLY A 635 0.90 -51.52 -0.61
N ARG A 636 1.26 -50.43 0.08
CA ARG A 636 0.84 -50.17 1.47
C ARG A 636 -0.26 -49.12 1.52
N TRP A 637 -1.27 -49.35 2.35
CA TRP A 637 -2.37 -48.41 2.55
C TRP A 637 -2.11 -47.50 3.76
N ARG A 638 -2.62 -46.27 3.69
CA ARG A 638 -2.75 -45.32 4.79
C ARG A 638 -4.18 -44.81 4.84
N GLY A 639 -4.75 -44.70 6.04
CA GLY A 639 -6.10 -44.20 6.27
C GLY A 639 -6.07 -42.89 7.05
N THR A 640 -6.87 -41.91 6.64
CA THR A 640 -7.08 -40.66 7.35
C THR A 640 -8.59 -40.48 7.60
N PRO A 641 -9.02 -40.26 8.85
CA PRO A 641 -10.44 -40.05 9.16
C PRO A 641 -10.92 -38.67 8.68
N VAL A 642 -12.02 -38.65 7.94
CA VAL A 642 -12.69 -37.42 7.48
C VAL A 642 -14.09 -37.38 8.07
N ASP A 643 -14.21 -36.75 9.25
CA ASP A 643 -15.43 -36.77 10.07
C ASP A 643 -16.11 -38.17 10.14
N PRO A 644 -15.39 -39.20 10.65
CA PRO A 644 -15.83 -40.57 10.52
C PRO A 644 -17.06 -40.84 11.39
N SER A 645 -18.23 -40.96 10.77
CA SER A 645 -19.46 -41.42 11.41
C SER A 645 -19.57 -42.95 11.33
N ALA A 646 -20.49 -43.53 12.12
CA ALA A 646 -20.70 -44.97 12.15
C ALA A 646 -21.07 -45.51 10.76
N ALA A 647 -20.32 -46.51 10.28
CA ALA A 647 -20.57 -47.12 8.99
C ALA A 647 -21.96 -47.75 8.95
N ASN A 648 -22.80 -47.26 8.04
CA ASN A 648 -24.12 -47.80 7.74
C ASN A 648 -24.30 -47.91 6.21
N PRO A 649 -23.50 -48.78 5.56
CA PRO A 649 -23.52 -48.90 4.11
C PRO A 649 -24.85 -49.48 3.62
N ALA A 650 -25.57 -48.73 2.78
CA ALA A 650 -26.78 -49.24 2.14
C ALA A 650 -26.40 -50.33 1.10
N PRO A 651 -27.16 -51.44 0.98
CA PRO A 651 -26.92 -52.47 -0.01
C PRO A 651 -27.27 -51.97 -1.42
N THR A 652 -26.37 -51.17 -2.00
CA THR A 652 -26.43 -50.62 -3.35
C THR A 652 -25.44 -51.33 -4.27
N ALA A 653 -25.50 -51.09 -5.58
CA ALA A 653 -24.64 -51.74 -6.57
C ALA A 653 -23.12 -51.56 -6.31
N ASN A 654 -22.72 -50.50 -5.59
CA ASN A 654 -21.32 -50.21 -5.24
C ASN A 654 -20.88 -50.77 -3.88
N ALA A 655 -21.77 -51.40 -3.11
CA ALA A 655 -21.46 -51.89 -1.75
C ALA A 655 -20.32 -52.93 -1.72
N ARG A 656 -20.18 -53.77 -2.75
CA ARG A 656 -19.06 -54.74 -2.85
C ARG A 656 -17.72 -54.07 -3.16
N ALA A 657 -17.72 -53.00 -3.95
CA ALA A 657 -16.50 -52.26 -4.26
C ALA A 657 -15.99 -51.53 -3.00
N TRP A 658 -16.90 -50.89 -2.27
CA TRP A 658 -16.63 -50.30 -0.97
C TRP A 658 -16.10 -51.33 0.03
N ALA A 659 -16.78 -52.48 0.17
CA ALA A 659 -16.36 -53.53 1.10
C ALA A 659 -14.95 -54.05 0.78
N ARG A 660 -14.65 -54.30 -0.50
CA ARG A 660 -13.31 -54.73 -0.93
C ARG A 660 -12.24 -53.68 -0.67
N ALA A 661 -12.52 -52.40 -0.92
CA ALA A 661 -11.58 -51.31 -0.65
C ALA A 661 -11.25 -51.22 0.85
N VAL A 662 -12.28 -51.29 1.71
CA VAL A 662 -12.12 -51.30 3.17
C VAL A 662 -11.35 -52.53 3.66
N LEU A 663 -11.67 -53.73 3.15
CA LEU A 663 -10.98 -54.98 3.52
C LEU A 663 -9.51 -54.99 3.06
N ASN A 664 -9.22 -54.49 1.87
CA ASN A 664 -7.85 -54.34 1.37
C ASN A 664 -7.03 -53.36 2.22
N ALA A 665 -7.71 -52.37 2.82
CA ALA A 665 -7.14 -51.39 3.73
C ALA A 665 -7.36 -51.75 5.22
N GLN A 666 -7.74 -52.98 5.59
CA GLN A 666 -8.17 -53.26 6.97
C GLN A 666 -7.12 -52.94 8.05
N GLN A 667 -5.83 -52.89 7.69
CA GLN A 667 -4.71 -52.60 8.60
C GLN A 667 -4.32 -51.12 8.66
N VAL A 668 -5.09 -50.19 8.08
CA VAL A 668 -4.67 -48.78 7.96
C VAL A 668 -4.75 -47.96 9.23
N SER A 669 -5.56 -48.37 10.21
CA SER A 669 -5.79 -47.63 11.43
C SER A 669 -6.19 -48.57 12.56
N ASP A 670 -5.71 -48.29 13.77
CA ASP A 670 -6.16 -48.94 15.00
C ASP A 670 -7.37 -48.21 15.64
N ASP A 671 -7.91 -47.18 14.96
CA ASP A 671 -9.06 -46.40 15.43
C ASP A 671 -10.32 -47.29 15.54
N PRO A 672 -11.02 -47.28 16.70
CA PRO A 672 -12.26 -48.03 16.88
C PRO A 672 -13.33 -47.72 15.82
N ALA A 673 -13.39 -46.49 15.30
CA ALA A 673 -14.30 -46.13 14.22
C ALA A 673 -13.97 -46.89 12.93
N TRP A 674 -12.69 -47.06 12.60
CA TRP A 674 -12.26 -47.85 11.44
C TRP A 674 -12.59 -49.35 11.60
N ALA A 675 -12.45 -49.90 12.81
CA ALA A 675 -12.86 -51.28 13.09
C ALA A 675 -14.35 -51.52 12.77
N GLY A 676 -15.20 -50.50 12.98
CA GLY A 676 -16.60 -50.51 12.57
C GLY A 676 -16.79 -50.63 11.05
N TYR A 677 -16.01 -49.88 10.26
CA TYR A 677 -16.02 -49.97 8.79
C TYR A 677 -15.58 -51.36 8.32
N VAL A 678 -14.50 -51.90 8.90
CA VAL A 678 -13.99 -53.24 8.57
C VAL A 678 -15.03 -54.32 8.88
N GLN A 679 -15.75 -54.20 9.99
CA GLN A 679 -16.80 -55.15 10.36
C GLN A 679 -17.98 -55.08 9.38
N ALA A 680 -18.48 -53.88 9.07
CA ALA A 680 -19.54 -53.68 8.07
C ALA A 680 -19.14 -54.21 6.69
N ALA A 681 -17.88 -54.02 6.29
CA ALA A 681 -17.34 -54.56 5.04
C ALA A 681 -17.31 -56.11 5.02
N LYS A 682 -16.93 -56.75 6.14
CA LYS A 682 -16.98 -58.23 6.27
C LYS A 682 -18.39 -58.78 6.16
N GLU A 683 -19.39 -58.04 6.64
CA GLU A 683 -20.79 -58.43 6.56
C GLU A 683 -21.36 -58.29 5.14
N LEU A 684 -20.91 -57.28 4.38
CA LEU A 684 -21.30 -57.08 2.98
C LEU A 684 -20.56 -57.98 1.97
N ASP A 685 -19.38 -58.51 2.32
CA ASP A 685 -18.59 -59.42 1.48
C ASP A 685 -18.92 -60.91 1.69
N ARG A 686 -19.72 -61.23 2.73
CA ARG A 686 -20.35 -62.55 2.93
C ARG A 686 -21.56 -62.74 2.03
#